data_AF-A0A1M2VR91-F1
#
_entry.id   AF-A0A1M2VR91-F1
#
_cell.length_a   1.000
_cell.length_b   1.000
_cell.length_c   1.000
_cell.angle_alpha   90.00
_cell.angle_beta   90.00
_cell.angle_gamma   90.00
#
_symmetry.space_group_name_H-M   'P 1'
#
loop_
_entity.id
_entity.type
_entity.pdbx_description
1 polymer ?
#
loop_
_entity_poly.entity_id
_entity_poly.type
_entity_poly.pdbx_seq_one_letter_code
_entity_poly.pdbx_strand_id
1 'polypeptide(L)'
;MPSSSQEGGMLPTSQTVPAGLRFKRKVREERSVSPPSRSPSPRLADHVDDPPPKVPLAPLAFKVNKFGKAPNVCQAFDGKVAAQGFFQSMVVTSPNMDYVPEYPVERKIIETYADGRWGVREYSRWPQMLVPDMMHVACIPTASSAEWDDVLWRALLPTTEWEEDVLTGVRDLGFIKKETRNALSQTAALVITRFEMDVEMRVDSPQDYREHGTVLVLILRQCVERMEKLPSPAGIAVAVAAHIQRISLELAGLCTYLEVVHQRLTDSTDHSSELLPVIGTFVREGTAAQTCRRVGLPTWFLQPLTNTLSVWRIVDFLSLPTDMSGRRCEPPIHHESGAVAGITNLTGSWLRTMALSVSKLVCATHMPALETGDGPAVVSAEDGPPEAKRPKVFDGEVHAKHLVMRPGAAAEPPGAEKKKNRRQRKRKLAEANTSNPPGEPSTSGGQPPPPSAGGAEQEHPPASAAIVQPAKTFVPSPFYLVPKQWAEALREASPVPRAAASSLYFYPPPFLLDTVSSQLPLPADVMNHGPARNDDKVLRYIHNLLRIRRFCRTRLFDPMMSSHPLTIMDWRAALWGDFGGKSKEASGSNPANLRRTKRRQDEWNAICRLFERVALLPSYRDDLAAPFRGGAFKAEDVATAQDVRLWVLWESHEINFRCELMALDTLLVHRKEWKDIHRWTRESAVSAVWGKPASVVSVLPAVELSGESDRWVSGDPERWTCDRDFIRAFVKLMIRWPDAPPEFVKADAAAHPWDEAEYATLSRVAVDFYVKTFVRIYRRLPVPPIPQPM
;
A
#
# COMPACT_ATOMS: atom_id res chain seq x y z
N MET A 1 36.48 -24.02 53.43
CA MET A 1 37.93 -24.11 53.69
C MET A 1 38.58 -24.64 52.42
N PRO A 2 39.60 -23.98 51.87
CA PRO A 2 39.55 -22.63 51.27
C PRO A 2 40.12 -22.67 49.82
N SER A 3 40.06 -21.66 48.95
CA SER A 3 40.45 -20.23 49.03
C SER A 3 39.83 -19.47 47.83
N SER A 4 39.04 -18.39 47.96
CA SER A 4 39.30 -16.99 48.36
C SER A 4 40.13 -16.14 47.37
N SER A 5 39.48 -15.16 46.72
CA SER A 5 40.01 -13.86 46.21
C SER A 5 38.81 -12.98 45.76
N GLN A 6 38.25 -12.14 46.65
CA GLN A 6 38.30 -10.66 46.66
C GLN A 6 37.80 -9.97 45.38
N GLU A 7 36.58 -9.43 45.37
CA GLU A 7 36.16 -8.07 45.81
C GLU A 7 36.78 -6.91 45.00
N GLY A 8 35.92 -6.27 44.20
CA GLY A 8 36.17 -5.00 43.54
C GLY A 8 34.83 -4.33 43.23
N GLY A 9 34.32 -3.54 44.18
CA GLY A 9 33.12 -2.73 44.00
C GLY A 9 33.41 -1.45 43.22
N MET A 10 32.52 -1.10 42.28
CA MET A 10 32.41 0.26 41.76
C MET A 10 30.94 0.63 41.51
N LEU A 11 30.51 1.67 42.22
CA LEU A 11 29.26 2.40 42.07
C LEU A 11 29.16 3.05 40.68
N PRO A 12 27.97 3.12 40.05
CA PRO A 12 27.74 4.09 38.99
C PRO A 12 27.20 5.39 39.60
N THR A 13 28.05 6.41 39.61
CA THR A 13 27.66 7.81 39.82
C THR A 13 26.72 8.28 38.70
N SER A 14 25.54 8.70 39.13
CA SER A 14 24.65 9.67 38.49
C SER A 14 25.42 10.74 37.69
N GLN A 15 25.14 10.85 36.39
CA GLN A 15 25.34 12.08 35.64
C GLN A 15 24.06 12.47 34.89
N THR A 16 23.50 13.53 35.44
CA THR A 16 22.54 14.48 34.89
C THR A 16 22.77 14.82 33.41
N VAL A 17 21.71 14.70 32.62
CA VAL A 17 21.55 15.30 31.28
C VAL A 17 21.26 16.80 31.43
N PRO A 18 22.00 17.70 30.76
CA PRO A 18 21.49 19.03 30.49
C PRO A 18 20.98 19.15 29.05
N ALA A 19 19.81 19.79 28.98
CA ALA A 19 19.09 20.15 27.79
C ALA A 19 19.85 21.16 26.89
N GLY A 20 19.55 21.08 25.60
CA GLY A 20 19.27 22.26 24.76
C GLY A 20 20.47 23.04 24.23
N LEU A 21 20.88 22.73 22.99
CA LEU A 21 21.65 23.66 22.16
C LEU A 21 20.96 23.90 20.82
N ARG A 22 20.18 24.99 20.79
CA ARG A 22 19.66 25.64 19.59
C ARG A 22 20.83 26.29 18.84
N PHE A 23 21.17 25.80 17.67
CA PHE A 23 22.06 26.51 16.74
C PHE A 23 21.31 27.68 16.08
N LYS A 24 21.54 28.90 16.58
CA LYS A 24 21.22 30.14 15.86
C LYS A 24 22.30 30.37 14.80
N ARG A 25 21.91 30.27 13.53
CA ARG A 25 22.74 30.63 12.37
C ARG A 25 22.88 32.15 12.32
N LYS A 26 24.05 32.67 12.69
CA LYS A 26 24.39 34.11 12.63
C LYS A 26 24.94 34.41 11.24
N VAL A 27 24.15 35.09 10.41
CA VAL A 27 24.59 35.66 9.13
C VAL A 27 25.57 36.79 9.44
N ARG A 28 26.80 36.70 8.92
CA ARG A 28 27.83 37.73 9.02
C ARG A 28 27.88 38.46 7.68
N GLU A 29 27.40 39.69 7.66
CA GLU A 29 27.65 40.68 6.60
C GLU A 29 29.15 41.01 6.58
N GLU A 30 29.80 40.85 5.43
CA GLU A 30 31.12 41.40 5.17
C GLU A 30 30.98 42.81 4.60
N ARG A 31 31.43 43.79 5.37
CA ARG A 31 31.61 45.18 4.94
C ARG A 31 32.92 45.31 4.18
N SER A 32 32.86 45.96 3.03
CA SER A 32 34.03 46.39 2.26
C SER A 32 34.86 47.41 3.05
N VAL A 33 36.17 47.20 3.08
CA VAL A 33 37.15 48.15 3.61
C VAL A 33 38.12 48.49 2.49
N SER A 34 38.11 49.75 2.08
CA SER A 34 39.02 50.34 1.10
C SER A 34 40.45 50.44 1.67
N PRO A 35 41.51 50.22 0.86
CA PRO A 35 42.88 50.43 1.32
C PRO A 35 43.34 51.88 1.11
N PRO A 36 44.34 52.36 1.88
CA PRO A 36 44.79 53.74 1.84
C PRO A 36 45.81 54.02 0.72
N SER A 37 45.79 55.28 0.30
CA SER A 37 46.68 55.90 -0.67
C SER A 37 48.15 55.90 -0.22
N ARG A 38 49.06 55.53 -1.13
CA ARG A 38 50.49 55.83 -1.03
C ARG A 38 50.96 56.63 -2.25
N SER A 39 51.69 57.69 -1.95
CA SER A 39 52.32 58.68 -2.83
C SER A 39 53.51 58.10 -3.63
N PRO A 40 53.93 58.80 -4.72
CA PRO A 40 54.72 58.21 -5.79
C PRO A 40 56.24 58.30 -5.55
N SER A 41 56.99 57.34 -6.09
CA SER A 41 58.45 57.36 -6.25
C SER A 41 58.82 56.81 -7.64
N PRO A 42 60.00 57.15 -8.17
CA PRO A 42 60.17 57.50 -9.57
C PRO A 42 60.38 56.31 -10.51
N ARG A 43 59.96 56.53 -11.76
CA ARG A 43 60.01 55.64 -12.92
C ARG A 43 61.42 55.10 -13.18
N LEU A 44 61.58 53.78 -13.12
CA LEU A 44 62.54 53.05 -13.94
C LEU A 44 61.80 52.52 -15.18
N ALA A 45 62.39 52.73 -16.35
CA ALA A 45 61.87 52.27 -17.62
C ALA A 45 62.13 50.77 -17.76
N ASP A 46 61.08 49.97 -17.54
CA ASP A 46 61.10 48.55 -17.89
C ASP A 46 60.61 48.37 -19.33
N HIS A 47 61.45 47.71 -20.11
CA HIS A 47 61.19 47.20 -21.45
C HIS A 47 59.89 46.37 -21.43
N VAL A 48 58.90 46.81 -22.20
CA VAL A 48 57.73 46.01 -22.55
C VAL A 48 58.18 45.03 -23.62
N ASP A 49 58.51 43.80 -23.22
CA ASP A 49 58.51 42.66 -24.14
C ASP A 49 57.05 42.36 -24.50
N ASP A 50 56.72 42.50 -25.78
CA ASP A 50 55.43 42.08 -26.33
C ASP A 50 55.15 40.62 -25.93
N PRO A 51 53.94 40.27 -25.44
CA PRO A 51 53.60 38.89 -25.14
C PRO A 51 53.74 38.07 -26.43
N PRO A 52 54.41 36.91 -26.40
CA PRO A 52 54.61 36.09 -27.58
C PRO A 52 53.26 35.80 -28.26
N PRO A 53 53.19 35.80 -29.59
CA PRO A 53 51.95 35.60 -30.32
C PRO A 53 51.29 34.31 -29.84
N LYS A 54 50.04 34.40 -29.39
CA LYS A 54 49.23 33.26 -28.98
C LYS A 54 49.11 32.31 -30.17
N VAL A 55 49.98 31.31 -30.24
CA VAL A 55 49.89 30.23 -31.22
C VAL A 55 48.50 29.61 -31.06
N PRO A 56 47.66 29.58 -32.10
CA PRO A 56 46.35 28.95 -32.01
C PRO A 56 46.54 27.49 -31.60
N LEU A 57 46.03 27.12 -30.42
CA LEU A 57 46.01 25.73 -29.99
C LEU A 57 45.23 24.93 -31.04
N ALA A 58 45.88 23.95 -31.65
CA ALA A 58 45.25 23.07 -32.62
C ALA A 58 43.99 22.46 -32.00
N PRO A 59 42.88 22.35 -32.77
CA PRO A 59 41.65 21.78 -32.26
C PRO A 59 41.89 20.35 -31.75
N LEU A 60 41.38 20.07 -30.55
CA LEU A 60 41.48 18.75 -29.91
C LEU A 60 40.81 17.71 -30.81
N ALA A 61 41.60 16.77 -31.33
CA ALA A 61 41.10 15.70 -32.18
C ALA A 61 40.81 14.44 -31.35
N PHE A 62 39.56 13.98 -31.35
CA PHE A 62 39.20 12.68 -30.77
C PHE A 62 39.66 11.56 -31.71
N LYS A 63 40.78 10.90 -31.35
CA LYS A 63 41.40 9.84 -32.15
C LYS A 63 42.09 8.81 -31.27
N VAL A 64 42.27 7.60 -31.80
CA VAL A 64 43.17 6.60 -31.21
C VAL A 64 44.60 7.14 -31.21
N ASN A 65 45.28 7.03 -30.07
CA ASN A 65 46.67 7.50 -29.91
C ASN A 65 47.57 6.50 -29.17
N LYS A 66 47.04 5.33 -28.80
CA LYS A 66 47.81 4.15 -28.39
C LYS A 66 47.68 3.07 -29.45
N PHE A 67 48.78 2.37 -29.72
CA PHE A 67 48.87 1.36 -30.78
C PHE A 67 49.21 -0.01 -30.18
N GLY A 68 48.72 -1.08 -30.82
CA GLY A 68 48.90 -2.46 -30.36
C GLY A 68 47.64 -3.06 -29.72
N LYS A 69 47.79 -4.22 -29.07
CA LYS A 69 46.69 -4.88 -28.36
C LYS A 69 46.39 -4.12 -27.07
N ALA A 70 45.15 -3.67 -26.90
CA ALA A 70 44.72 -3.03 -25.67
C ALA A 70 44.93 -3.96 -24.46
N PRO A 71 45.43 -3.46 -23.32
CA PRO A 71 45.59 -4.27 -22.12
C PRO A 71 44.22 -4.68 -21.58
N ASN A 72 44.17 -5.75 -20.78
CA ASN A 72 42.92 -6.20 -20.16
C ASN A 72 42.31 -5.07 -19.30
N VAL A 73 43.17 -4.33 -18.61
CA VAL A 73 42.82 -3.19 -17.75
C VAL A 73 43.87 -2.10 -17.94
N CYS A 74 43.44 -0.86 -18.16
CA CYS A 74 44.27 0.33 -18.27
C CYS A 74 44.41 1.05 -16.90
N GLN A 75 45.19 2.13 -16.89
CA GLN A 75 45.16 3.10 -15.80
C GLN A 75 43.78 3.78 -15.73
N ALA A 76 43.40 4.28 -14.55
CA ALA A 76 42.04 4.79 -14.30
C ALA A 76 41.59 5.92 -15.25
N PHE A 77 42.54 6.70 -15.77
CA PHE A 77 42.29 7.85 -16.64
C PHE A 77 42.49 7.52 -18.13
N ASP A 78 43.00 6.33 -18.45
CA ASP A 78 43.20 5.88 -19.83
C ASP A 78 41.94 5.17 -20.34
N GLY A 79 41.61 5.37 -21.61
CA GLY A 79 40.54 4.65 -22.30
C GLY A 79 41.06 3.38 -22.97
N LYS A 80 40.79 2.22 -22.38
CA LYS A 80 40.82 0.93 -23.10
C LYS A 80 39.89 1.02 -24.30
N VAL A 81 38.71 1.59 -24.08
CA VAL A 81 37.79 2.07 -25.10
C VAL A 81 37.33 3.48 -24.78
N ALA A 82 36.97 4.23 -25.81
CA ALA A 82 36.40 5.56 -25.68
C ALA A 82 35.27 5.78 -26.69
N ALA A 83 34.26 6.55 -26.30
CA ALA A 83 33.20 7.02 -27.19
C ALA A 83 32.95 8.51 -26.95
N GLN A 84 32.65 9.24 -28.02
CA GLN A 84 32.33 10.66 -27.98
C GLN A 84 30.88 10.86 -28.43
N GLY A 85 30.08 11.45 -27.53
CA GLY A 85 28.64 11.64 -27.73
C GLY A 85 28.29 13.09 -28.04
N PHE A 86 27.17 13.54 -27.45
CA PHE A 86 26.59 14.86 -27.73
C PHE A 86 27.50 16.06 -27.41
N PHE A 87 28.50 15.92 -26.54
CA PHE A 87 29.40 17.00 -26.17
C PHE A 87 30.77 16.82 -26.84
N GLN A 88 31.13 17.72 -27.76
CA GLN A 88 32.42 17.66 -28.47
C GLN A 88 33.64 17.83 -27.55
N SER A 89 33.48 18.46 -26.39
CA SER A 89 34.55 18.68 -25.41
C SER A 89 34.70 17.56 -24.37
N MET A 90 33.77 16.60 -24.33
CA MET A 90 33.77 15.52 -23.35
C MET A 90 33.84 14.17 -24.06
N VAL A 91 34.49 13.22 -23.40
CA VAL A 91 34.61 11.84 -23.86
C VAL A 91 34.30 10.91 -22.70
N VAL A 92 33.65 9.79 -23.02
CA VAL A 92 33.45 8.70 -22.07
C VAL A 92 34.49 7.64 -22.35
N THR A 93 35.33 7.35 -21.36
CA THR A 93 36.38 6.33 -21.46
C THR A 93 36.14 5.22 -20.46
N SER A 94 36.40 3.98 -20.83
CA SER A 94 36.48 2.89 -19.84
C SER A 94 37.92 2.40 -19.71
N PRO A 95 38.45 2.28 -18.47
CA PRO A 95 39.75 1.67 -18.26
C PRO A 95 39.69 0.13 -18.27
N ASN A 96 38.52 -0.47 -18.04
CA ASN A 96 38.40 -1.91 -17.80
C ASN A 96 37.30 -2.63 -18.61
N MET A 97 36.48 -1.91 -19.38
CA MET A 97 35.46 -2.50 -20.25
C MET A 97 35.83 -2.39 -21.73
N ASP A 98 35.25 -3.29 -22.53
CA ASP A 98 35.44 -3.34 -23.99
C ASP A 98 34.35 -2.60 -24.78
N TYR A 99 33.44 -1.92 -24.08
CA TYR A 99 32.34 -1.14 -24.65
C TYR A 99 32.07 0.12 -23.82
N VAL A 100 31.32 1.06 -24.41
CA VAL A 100 30.82 2.26 -23.72
C VAL A 100 29.30 2.29 -23.83
N PRO A 101 28.53 2.21 -22.73
CA PRO A 101 27.08 2.32 -22.76
C PRO A 101 26.64 3.75 -23.07
N GLU A 102 25.50 3.88 -23.75
CA GLU A 102 24.82 5.16 -23.88
C GLU A 102 24.65 5.84 -22.51
N TYR A 103 25.13 7.08 -22.41
CA TYR A 103 25.05 7.84 -21.17
C TYR A 103 23.60 8.26 -20.87
N PRO A 104 23.04 7.97 -19.68
CA PRO A 104 21.66 8.31 -19.34
C PRO A 104 21.51 9.82 -19.14
N VAL A 105 21.24 10.54 -20.24
CA VAL A 105 21.03 12.00 -20.21
C VAL A 105 19.80 12.32 -19.36
N GLU A 106 19.96 13.23 -18.41
CA GLU A 106 18.89 13.75 -17.56
C GLU A 106 17.82 14.43 -18.44
N ARG A 107 16.57 13.98 -18.33
CA ARG A 107 15.41 14.67 -18.92
C ARG A 107 14.43 15.05 -17.82
N LYS A 108 13.62 16.06 -18.09
CA LYS A 108 12.56 16.53 -17.19
C LYS A 108 11.50 15.48 -16.88
N ILE A 109 11.26 14.54 -17.79
CA ILE A 109 10.24 13.50 -17.65
C ILE A 109 10.90 12.14 -17.86
N ILE A 110 10.69 11.25 -16.90
CA ILE A 110 11.02 9.83 -17.03
C ILE A 110 9.77 9.13 -17.57
N GLU A 111 9.93 8.48 -18.72
CA GLU A 111 8.88 7.74 -19.40
C GLU A 111 8.95 6.28 -18.98
N THR A 112 7.79 5.70 -18.66
CA THR A 112 7.68 4.26 -18.46
C THR A 112 7.36 3.59 -19.79
N TYR A 113 8.06 2.50 -20.08
CA TYR A 113 7.91 1.70 -21.30
C TYR A 113 6.91 0.55 -21.08
N ALA A 114 6.52 -0.12 -22.17
CA ALA A 114 5.52 -1.18 -22.14
C ALA A 114 5.92 -2.35 -21.23
N ASP A 115 7.22 -2.50 -20.94
CA ASP A 115 7.75 -3.48 -20.01
C ASP A 115 7.80 -3.04 -18.54
N GLY A 116 7.23 -1.86 -18.22
CA GLY A 116 7.26 -1.30 -16.87
C GLY A 116 8.60 -0.70 -16.46
N ARG A 117 9.57 -0.59 -17.38
CA ARG A 117 10.93 -0.07 -17.14
C ARG A 117 11.11 1.34 -17.71
N TRP A 118 12.30 1.92 -17.51
CA TRP A 118 12.63 3.32 -17.88
C TRP A 118 13.70 3.48 -18.97
N GLY A 119 13.89 2.47 -19.83
CA GLY A 119 14.93 2.50 -20.87
C GLY A 119 16.33 2.68 -20.27
N VAL A 120 17.14 3.58 -20.82
CA VAL A 120 18.51 3.85 -20.32
C VAL A 120 18.58 4.37 -18.88
N ARG A 121 17.43 4.76 -18.28
CA ARG A 121 17.34 5.17 -16.87
C ARG A 121 16.95 4.03 -15.94
N GLU A 122 16.82 2.81 -16.44
CA GLU A 122 16.57 1.66 -15.61
C GLU A 122 17.85 1.29 -14.85
N TYR A 123 18.01 1.80 -13.63
CA TYR A 123 19.24 1.61 -12.85
C TYR A 123 19.51 0.14 -12.51
N SER A 124 18.46 -0.70 -12.49
CA SER A 124 18.61 -2.13 -12.25
C SER A 124 19.17 -2.90 -13.44
N ARG A 125 19.37 -2.26 -14.60
CA ARG A 125 19.85 -2.87 -15.86
C ARG A 125 20.88 -2.08 -16.62
N TRP A 126 20.95 -0.78 -16.38
CA TRP A 126 21.79 0.12 -17.12
C TRP A 126 22.69 0.91 -16.17
N PRO A 127 23.98 1.10 -16.49
CA PRO A 127 24.89 1.86 -15.64
C PRO A 127 24.38 3.26 -15.39
N GLN A 128 24.44 3.69 -14.14
CA GLN A 128 24.05 5.04 -13.71
C GLN A 128 25.27 5.81 -13.22
N MET A 129 25.10 7.13 -13.08
CA MET A 129 26.10 7.96 -12.41
C MET A 129 26.33 7.48 -10.99
N LEU A 130 27.59 7.38 -10.58
CA LEU A 130 27.96 6.99 -9.23
C LEU A 130 27.42 8.01 -8.23
N VAL A 131 26.71 7.50 -7.24
CA VAL A 131 26.29 8.24 -6.07
C VAL A 131 27.03 7.62 -4.90
N PRO A 132 27.91 8.36 -4.20
CA PRO A 132 28.72 7.81 -3.12
C PRO A 132 27.89 7.06 -2.07
N ASP A 133 26.74 7.61 -1.68
CA ASP A 133 25.85 7.00 -0.68
C ASP A 133 25.01 5.83 -1.22
N MET A 134 25.16 5.47 -2.51
CA MET A 134 24.44 4.37 -3.16
C MET A 134 25.36 3.53 -4.05
N MET A 135 26.62 3.32 -3.64
CA MET A 135 27.56 2.47 -4.38
C MET A 135 27.04 1.06 -4.67
N HIS A 136 26.10 0.55 -3.88
CA HIS A 136 25.45 -0.75 -4.14
C HIS A 136 24.71 -0.82 -5.48
N VAL A 137 24.25 0.32 -6.03
CA VAL A 137 23.61 0.35 -7.35
C VAL A 137 24.58 -0.06 -8.46
N ALA A 138 25.86 0.34 -8.36
CA ALA A 138 26.89 -0.11 -9.29
C ALA A 138 27.21 -1.60 -9.15
N CYS A 139 26.84 -2.21 -8.02
CA CYS A 139 27.09 -3.60 -7.67
C CYS A 139 25.92 -4.52 -8.07
N ILE A 140 24.85 -4.00 -8.69
CA ILE A 140 23.73 -4.81 -9.16
C ILE A 140 24.22 -5.86 -10.16
N PRO A 141 23.88 -7.14 -10.00
CA PRO A 141 24.37 -8.21 -10.88
C PRO A 141 23.85 -8.07 -12.30
N THR A 142 24.68 -8.43 -13.29
CA THR A 142 24.26 -8.58 -14.68
C THR A 142 23.57 -9.93 -14.90
N ALA A 143 22.85 -10.07 -16.03
CA ALA A 143 22.18 -11.32 -16.42
C ALA A 143 23.13 -12.51 -16.59
N SER A 144 24.44 -12.27 -16.71
CA SER A 144 25.46 -13.33 -16.76
C SER A 144 25.75 -13.95 -15.39
N SER A 145 25.17 -13.43 -14.30
CA SER A 145 25.32 -14.03 -12.97
C SER A 145 24.45 -15.28 -12.86
N ALA A 146 25.09 -16.44 -12.72
CA ALA A 146 24.42 -17.74 -12.60
C ALA A 146 23.68 -17.96 -11.26
N GLU A 147 23.73 -16.98 -10.36
CA GLU A 147 23.23 -17.13 -8.99
C GLU A 147 21.71 -16.95 -8.88
N TRP A 148 21.10 -16.18 -9.78
CA TRP A 148 19.69 -15.81 -9.68
C TRP A 148 18.90 -16.30 -10.88
N ASP A 149 17.59 -16.49 -10.68
CA ASP A 149 16.68 -16.93 -11.74
C ASP A 149 16.54 -15.87 -12.85
N ASP A 150 16.53 -16.33 -14.10
CA ASP A 150 16.37 -15.51 -15.31
C ASP A 150 15.09 -14.65 -15.30
N VAL A 151 14.09 -14.99 -14.47
CA VAL A 151 12.89 -14.18 -14.25
C VAL A 151 13.23 -12.77 -13.78
N LEU A 152 14.35 -12.56 -13.07
CA LEU A 152 14.79 -11.20 -12.72
C LEU A 152 15.19 -10.40 -13.93
N TRP A 153 15.62 -11.05 -15.03
CA TRP A 153 16.05 -10.40 -16.26
C TRP A 153 15.00 -10.31 -17.37
N ARG A 154 14.07 -11.26 -17.40
CA ARG A 154 13.00 -11.40 -18.42
C ARG A 154 12.25 -10.10 -18.70
N ALA A 155 12.08 -9.77 -19.99
CA ALA A 155 11.19 -8.69 -20.42
C ALA A 155 9.72 -9.08 -20.21
N LEU A 156 8.98 -8.30 -19.44
CA LEU A 156 7.57 -8.59 -19.15
C LEU A 156 6.68 -7.70 -20.01
N LEU A 157 5.80 -8.26 -20.84
CA LEU A 157 4.92 -7.45 -21.69
C LEU A 157 3.44 -7.68 -21.35
N PRO A 158 2.60 -6.64 -21.38
CA PRO A 158 1.16 -6.75 -21.10
C PRO A 158 0.45 -7.79 -21.96
N THR A 159 0.89 -7.95 -23.21
CA THR A 159 0.28 -8.87 -24.18
C THR A 159 0.65 -10.34 -23.96
N THR A 160 1.73 -10.63 -23.26
CA THR A 160 2.25 -12.00 -23.11
C THR A 160 2.27 -12.50 -21.68
N GLU A 161 2.43 -11.61 -20.71
CA GLU A 161 2.62 -11.97 -19.29
C GLU A 161 1.41 -11.71 -18.40
N TRP A 162 0.33 -11.16 -18.93
CA TRP A 162 -0.88 -10.83 -18.16
C TRP A 162 -2.09 -11.63 -18.63
N GLU A 163 -2.95 -12.00 -17.69
CA GLU A 163 -4.22 -12.69 -17.91
C GLU A 163 -5.35 -12.03 -17.14
N GLU A 164 -6.52 -11.89 -17.77
CA GLU A 164 -7.70 -11.30 -17.15
C GLU A 164 -8.31 -12.23 -16.09
N ASP A 165 -8.65 -11.67 -14.92
CA ASP A 165 -9.40 -12.39 -13.87
C ASP A 165 -10.89 -12.13 -14.03
N VAL A 166 -11.53 -12.98 -14.84
CA VAL A 166 -12.97 -12.94 -15.13
C VAL A 166 -13.85 -13.05 -13.88
N LEU A 167 -13.33 -13.59 -12.77
CA LEU A 167 -14.11 -13.78 -11.53
C LEU A 167 -14.27 -12.47 -10.75
N THR A 168 -13.46 -11.45 -11.04
CA THR A 168 -13.65 -10.12 -10.43
C THR A 168 -14.92 -9.43 -10.92
N GLY A 169 -15.43 -9.83 -12.10
CA GLY A 169 -16.52 -9.17 -12.81
C GLY A 169 -16.11 -7.85 -13.49
N VAL A 170 -14.96 -7.29 -13.16
CA VAL A 170 -14.49 -6.02 -13.71
C VAL A 170 -13.58 -6.31 -14.90
N ARG A 171 -13.90 -5.72 -16.06
CA ARG A 171 -13.07 -5.85 -17.27
C ARG A 171 -11.70 -5.21 -17.07
N ASP A 172 -10.72 -5.73 -17.81
CA ASP A 172 -9.34 -5.22 -17.81
C ASP A 172 -8.65 -5.35 -16.44
N LEU A 173 -9.13 -6.21 -15.55
CA LEU A 173 -8.48 -6.53 -14.29
C LEU A 173 -8.04 -7.98 -14.25
N GLY A 174 -6.79 -8.18 -13.86
CA GLY A 174 -6.17 -9.48 -13.95
C GLY A 174 -4.82 -9.52 -13.28
N PHE A 175 -4.08 -10.58 -13.54
CA PHE A 175 -2.80 -10.85 -12.90
C PHE A 175 -1.72 -11.09 -13.93
N ILE A 176 -0.47 -10.95 -13.47
CA ILE A 176 0.62 -11.61 -14.16
C ILE A 176 0.38 -13.13 -14.14
N LYS A 177 0.74 -13.83 -15.21
CA LYS A 177 0.60 -15.29 -15.32
C LYS A 177 1.17 -15.99 -14.10
N LYS A 178 0.49 -17.06 -13.66
CA LYS A 178 0.81 -17.78 -12.41
C LYS A 178 2.28 -18.23 -12.37
N GLU A 179 2.84 -18.72 -13.47
CA GLU A 179 4.23 -19.19 -13.56
C GLU A 179 5.22 -18.06 -13.29
N THR A 180 5.04 -16.91 -13.97
CA THR A 180 5.88 -15.73 -13.79
C THR A 180 5.74 -15.14 -12.39
N ARG A 181 4.52 -15.10 -11.83
CA ARG A 181 4.30 -14.68 -10.43
C ARG A 181 5.05 -15.58 -9.45
N ASN A 182 4.90 -16.89 -9.58
CA ASN A 182 5.56 -17.84 -8.68
C ASN A 182 7.09 -17.70 -8.74
N ALA A 183 7.67 -17.62 -9.94
CA ALA A 183 9.11 -17.44 -10.11
C ALA A 183 9.60 -16.11 -9.49
N LEU A 184 8.88 -15.01 -9.70
CA LEU A 184 9.20 -13.71 -9.08
C LEU A 184 9.10 -13.75 -7.56
N SER A 185 8.03 -14.32 -7.00
CA SER A 185 7.84 -14.44 -5.55
C SER A 185 8.92 -15.31 -4.89
N GLN A 186 9.24 -16.46 -5.50
CA GLN A 186 10.31 -17.35 -5.02
C GLN A 186 11.67 -16.65 -5.06
N THR A 187 12.00 -16.00 -6.16
CA THR A 187 13.28 -15.30 -6.29
C THR A 187 13.38 -14.12 -5.33
N ALA A 188 12.31 -13.34 -5.15
CA ALA A 188 12.26 -12.27 -4.16
C ALA A 188 12.49 -12.82 -2.73
N ALA A 189 11.88 -13.95 -2.38
CA ALA A 189 12.08 -14.59 -1.09
C ALA A 189 13.54 -15.05 -0.87
N LEU A 190 14.19 -15.59 -1.91
CA LEU A 190 15.60 -15.98 -1.86
C LEU A 190 16.52 -14.78 -1.61
N VAL A 191 16.33 -13.68 -2.35
CA VAL A 191 17.14 -12.46 -2.19
C VAL A 191 16.93 -11.85 -0.80
N ILE A 192 15.68 -11.79 -0.30
CA ILE A 192 15.38 -11.31 1.06
C ILE A 192 16.11 -12.17 2.10
N THR A 193 16.01 -13.49 1.98
CA THR A 193 16.63 -14.42 2.93
C THR A 193 18.14 -14.25 2.97
N ARG A 194 18.78 -14.13 1.80
CA ARG A 194 20.22 -13.87 1.73
C ARG A 194 20.60 -12.56 2.43
N PHE A 195 19.90 -11.47 2.14
CA PHE A 195 20.17 -10.19 2.79
C PHE A 195 19.99 -10.24 4.31
N GLU A 196 18.92 -10.87 4.80
CA GLU A 196 18.68 -11.03 6.24
C GLU A 196 19.81 -11.84 6.90
N MET A 197 20.27 -12.92 6.25
CA MET A 197 21.43 -13.70 6.72
C MET A 197 22.74 -12.88 6.74
N ASP A 198 23.00 -12.08 5.70
CA ASP A 198 24.18 -11.22 5.65
C ASP A 198 24.20 -10.19 6.78
N VAL A 199 23.05 -9.59 7.06
CA VAL A 199 22.89 -8.60 8.14
C VAL A 199 23.14 -9.23 9.52
N GLU A 200 22.64 -10.45 9.74
CA GLU A 200 22.83 -11.18 11.00
C GLU A 200 24.28 -11.61 11.20
N MET A 201 24.95 -12.07 10.14
CA MET A 201 26.31 -12.62 10.22
C MET A 201 27.41 -11.55 10.26
N ARG A 202 27.14 -10.32 9.78
CA ARG A 202 28.17 -9.29 9.58
C ARG A 202 27.95 -8.07 10.49
N VAL A 203 28.53 -8.15 11.69
CA VAL A 203 28.43 -7.09 12.72
C VAL A 203 28.99 -5.75 12.24
N ASP A 204 30.09 -5.77 11.47
CA ASP A 204 30.82 -4.58 11.00
C ASP A 204 30.22 -3.91 9.76
N SER A 205 29.07 -4.39 9.27
CA SER A 205 28.42 -3.80 8.09
C SER A 205 27.98 -2.35 8.35
N PRO A 206 28.18 -1.42 7.40
CA PRO A 206 27.72 -0.05 7.52
C PRO A 206 26.23 0.05 7.85
N GLN A 207 25.89 0.75 8.92
CA GLN A 207 24.51 0.84 9.44
C GLN A 207 23.53 1.40 8.40
N ASP A 208 23.90 2.48 7.70
CA ASP A 208 23.03 3.14 6.71
C ASP A 208 22.60 2.19 5.59
N TYR A 209 23.49 1.29 5.15
CA TYR A 209 23.20 0.30 4.12
C TYR A 209 22.30 -0.82 4.64
N ARG A 210 22.46 -1.25 5.90
CA ARG A 210 21.54 -2.21 6.54
C ARG A 210 20.14 -1.64 6.66
N GLU A 211 20.02 -0.40 7.11
CA GLU A 211 18.74 0.30 7.21
C GLU A 211 18.08 0.48 5.84
N HIS A 212 18.85 0.87 4.82
CA HIS A 212 18.35 0.94 3.44
C HIS A 212 17.87 -0.42 2.93
N GLY A 213 18.63 -1.49 3.17
CA GLY A 213 18.23 -2.84 2.79
C GLY A 213 16.97 -3.31 3.51
N THR A 214 16.77 -2.98 4.79
CA THR A 214 15.51 -3.25 5.50
C THR A 214 14.33 -2.53 4.85
N VAL A 215 14.53 -1.29 4.38
CA VAL A 215 13.51 -0.55 3.61
C VAL A 215 13.22 -1.23 2.27
N LEU A 216 14.24 -1.70 1.55
CA LEU A 216 14.06 -2.46 0.30
C LEU A 216 13.31 -3.77 0.53
N VAL A 217 13.63 -4.53 1.58
CA VAL A 217 12.91 -5.75 1.97
C VAL A 217 11.44 -5.46 2.24
N LEU A 218 11.15 -4.38 2.98
CA LEU A 218 9.79 -3.94 3.23
C LEU A 218 9.05 -3.69 1.92
N ILE A 219 9.60 -2.84 1.03
CA ILE A 219 8.99 -2.51 -0.27
C ILE A 219 8.78 -3.77 -1.12
N LEU A 220 9.79 -4.65 -1.19
CA LEU A 220 9.75 -5.87 -1.99
C LEU A 220 8.60 -6.78 -1.55
N ARG A 221 8.45 -7.00 -0.23
CA ARG A 221 7.33 -7.79 0.33
C ARG A 221 5.98 -7.18 -0.05
N GLN A 222 5.84 -5.86 0.01
CA GLN A 222 4.58 -5.20 -0.36
C GLN A 222 4.23 -5.38 -1.83
N CYS A 223 5.22 -5.23 -2.71
CA CYS A 223 4.98 -5.33 -4.15
C CYS A 223 4.71 -6.78 -4.57
N VAL A 224 5.36 -7.77 -3.94
CA VAL A 224 5.02 -9.21 -4.10
C VAL A 224 3.58 -9.49 -3.67
N GLU A 225 3.18 -9.07 -2.47
CA GLU A 225 1.81 -9.30 -2.01
C GLU A 225 0.76 -8.64 -2.92
N ARG A 226 1.05 -7.42 -3.40
CA ARG A 226 0.18 -6.72 -4.34
C ARG A 226 0.03 -7.52 -5.63
N MET A 227 1.14 -7.99 -6.21
CA MET A 227 1.15 -8.82 -7.42
C MET A 227 0.34 -10.12 -7.25
N GLU A 228 0.42 -10.75 -6.08
CA GLU A 228 -0.25 -12.03 -5.83
C GLU A 228 -1.75 -11.87 -5.56
N LYS A 229 -2.14 -10.84 -4.80
CA LYS A 229 -3.47 -10.75 -4.19
C LYS A 229 -4.39 -9.74 -4.86
N LEU A 230 -3.85 -8.70 -5.51
CA LEU A 230 -4.66 -7.64 -6.12
C LEU A 230 -4.63 -7.70 -7.64
N PRO A 231 -5.78 -7.91 -8.30
CA PRO A 231 -5.84 -7.79 -9.74
C PRO A 231 -5.64 -6.32 -10.13
N SER A 232 -5.06 -6.08 -11.30
CA SER A 232 -4.77 -4.75 -11.81
C SER A 232 -4.84 -4.74 -13.33
N PRO A 233 -4.99 -3.55 -13.96
CA PRO A 233 -4.80 -3.40 -15.39
C PRO A 233 -3.42 -3.87 -15.83
N ALA A 234 -3.33 -4.42 -17.04
CA ALA A 234 -2.12 -5.08 -17.54
C ALA A 234 -0.85 -4.21 -17.41
N GLY A 235 -0.93 -2.92 -17.74
CA GLY A 235 0.19 -1.99 -17.57
C GLY A 235 0.64 -1.80 -16.12
N ILE A 236 -0.30 -1.73 -15.16
CA ILE A 236 0.02 -1.66 -13.73
C ILE A 236 0.62 -2.99 -13.26
N ALA A 237 0.02 -4.12 -13.62
CA ALA A 237 0.51 -5.44 -13.21
C ALA A 237 1.96 -5.68 -13.69
N VAL A 238 2.26 -5.30 -14.93
CA VAL A 238 3.63 -5.35 -15.49
C VAL A 238 4.55 -4.38 -14.76
N ALA A 239 4.11 -3.15 -14.46
CA ALA A 239 4.91 -2.20 -13.68
C ALA A 239 5.22 -2.70 -12.26
N VAL A 240 4.27 -3.38 -11.59
CA VAL A 240 4.49 -4.03 -10.29
C VAL A 240 5.55 -5.13 -10.42
N ALA A 241 5.41 -6.02 -11.41
CA ALA A 241 6.36 -7.12 -11.61
C ALA A 241 7.76 -6.62 -11.99
N ALA A 242 7.87 -5.62 -12.86
CA ALA A 242 9.13 -4.96 -13.18
C ALA A 242 9.75 -4.28 -11.94
N HIS A 243 8.93 -3.76 -11.02
CA HIS A 243 9.42 -3.20 -9.78
C HIS A 243 9.93 -4.26 -8.80
N ILE A 244 9.31 -5.45 -8.76
CA ILE A 244 9.84 -6.60 -8.01
C ILE A 244 11.22 -6.98 -8.57
N GLN A 245 11.37 -7.11 -9.89
CA GLN A 245 12.68 -7.36 -10.52
C GLN A 245 13.71 -6.32 -10.08
N ARG A 246 13.35 -5.04 -10.15
CA ARG A 246 14.20 -3.90 -9.81
C ARG A 246 14.69 -3.93 -8.35
N ILE A 247 13.78 -4.11 -7.40
CA ILE A 247 14.11 -4.10 -5.97
C ILE A 247 14.88 -5.38 -5.58
N SER A 248 14.53 -6.54 -6.14
CA SER A 248 15.32 -7.76 -5.96
C SER A 248 16.75 -7.60 -6.47
N LEU A 249 16.94 -7.02 -7.65
CA LEU A 249 18.27 -6.76 -8.22
C LEU A 249 19.06 -5.73 -7.40
N GLU A 250 18.40 -4.66 -6.91
CA GLU A 250 19.04 -3.68 -6.02
C GLU A 250 19.48 -4.33 -4.70
N LEU A 251 18.64 -5.18 -4.11
CA LEU A 251 18.95 -5.89 -2.88
C LEU A 251 20.09 -6.91 -3.07
N ALA A 252 20.14 -7.61 -4.21
CA ALA A 252 21.28 -8.45 -4.58
C ALA A 252 22.57 -7.63 -4.80
N GLY A 253 22.46 -6.43 -5.39
CA GLY A 253 23.58 -5.49 -5.49
C GLY A 253 24.06 -4.98 -4.13
N LEU A 254 23.13 -4.82 -3.17
CA LEU A 254 23.45 -4.49 -1.79
C LEU A 254 24.21 -5.60 -1.08
N CYS A 255 23.79 -6.87 -1.24
CA CYS A 255 24.57 -8.02 -0.78
C CYS A 255 25.98 -8.00 -1.39
N THR A 256 26.10 -7.88 -2.72
CA THR A 256 27.41 -7.81 -3.40
C THR A 256 28.29 -6.68 -2.86
N TYR A 257 27.70 -5.52 -2.57
CA TYR A 257 28.41 -4.40 -1.96
C TYR A 257 28.93 -4.74 -0.56
N LEU A 258 28.06 -5.24 0.32
CA LEU A 258 28.43 -5.57 1.70
C LEU A 258 29.43 -6.73 1.78
N GLU A 259 29.30 -7.71 0.88
CA GLU A 259 30.11 -8.91 0.86
C GLU A 259 31.50 -8.67 0.28
N VAL A 260 31.59 -7.92 -0.83
CA VAL A 260 32.81 -7.83 -1.64
C VAL A 260 33.33 -6.41 -1.71
N VAL A 261 32.52 -5.47 -2.21
CA VAL A 261 33.03 -4.13 -2.56
C VAL A 261 33.40 -3.32 -1.33
N HIS A 262 32.63 -3.40 -0.26
CA HIS A 262 32.93 -2.73 1.01
C HIS A 262 34.29 -3.18 1.56
N GLN A 263 34.57 -4.49 1.53
CA GLN A 263 35.84 -5.05 1.95
C GLN A 263 37.01 -4.58 1.07
N ARG A 264 36.81 -4.58 -0.26
CA ARG A 264 37.81 -4.06 -1.21
C ARG A 264 38.06 -2.56 -1.07
N LEU A 265 37.08 -1.80 -0.60
CA LEU A 265 37.22 -0.36 -0.34
C LEU A 265 38.08 -0.10 0.91
N THR A 266 37.90 -0.91 1.95
CA THR A 266 38.70 -0.82 3.19
C THR A 266 40.11 -1.39 3.00
N ASP A 267 40.28 -2.37 2.12
CA ASP A 267 41.57 -2.90 1.72
C ASP A 267 42.29 -1.95 0.73
N SER A 268 43.62 -1.92 0.80
CA SER A 268 44.51 -1.22 -0.12
C SER A 268 44.86 -2.02 -1.38
N THR A 269 44.55 -3.32 -1.42
CA THR A 269 44.80 -4.21 -2.56
C THR A 269 44.14 -3.71 -3.85
N ASP A 270 44.83 -3.88 -4.99
CA ASP A 270 44.31 -3.57 -6.32
C ASP A 270 43.63 -4.80 -6.93
N HIS A 271 42.30 -4.77 -6.98
CA HIS A 271 41.44 -5.79 -7.59
C HIS A 271 41.03 -5.44 -9.02
N SER A 272 41.73 -4.53 -9.68
CA SER A 272 41.34 -4.06 -11.02
C SER A 272 41.31 -5.13 -12.10
N SER A 273 42.11 -6.20 -11.95
CA SER A 273 42.09 -7.39 -12.82
C SER A 273 40.95 -8.36 -12.51
N GLU A 274 40.29 -8.23 -11.36
CA GLU A 274 39.21 -9.09 -10.89
C GLU A 274 37.86 -8.37 -11.04
N LEU A 275 37.44 -8.20 -12.29
CA LEU A 275 36.20 -7.51 -12.62
C LEU A 275 34.98 -8.27 -12.10
N LEU A 276 34.10 -7.54 -11.42
CA LEU A 276 32.85 -8.07 -10.90
C LEU A 276 31.79 -8.17 -12.02
N PRO A 277 30.96 -9.22 -12.05
CA PRO A 277 29.87 -9.40 -13.01
C PRO A 277 28.65 -8.54 -12.62
N VAL A 278 28.86 -7.23 -12.54
CA VAL A 278 27.89 -6.24 -12.09
C VAL A 278 27.73 -5.14 -13.13
N ILE A 279 26.65 -4.37 -13.04
CA ILE A 279 26.31 -3.33 -14.02
C ILE A 279 27.40 -2.25 -14.09
N GLY A 280 28.01 -1.90 -12.95
CA GLY A 280 29.01 -0.84 -12.88
C GLY A 280 28.42 0.56 -12.96
N THR A 281 29.26 1.54 -13.28
CA THR A 281 28.87 2.95 -13.08
C THR A 281 29.62 3.96 -13.96
N PHE A 282 28.94 5.06 -14.25
CA PHE A 282 29.55 6.27 -14.77
C PHE A 282 30.14 7.11 -13.65
N VAL A 283 31.30 7.71 -13.85
CA VAL A 283 31.96 8.58 -12.87
C VAL A 283 32.39 9.89 -13.51
N ARG A 284 32.37 10.98 -12.75
CA ARG A 284 32.86 12.32 -13.17
C ARG A 284 34.13 12.76 -12.47
N GLU A 285 34.40 12.19 -11.29
CA GLU A 285 35.57 12.52 -10.50
C GLU A 285 36.68 11.50 -10.74
N GLY A 286 37.91 11.97 -10.94
CA GLY A 286 39.05 11.10 -11.18
C GLY A 286 39.33 10.14 -10.02
N THR A 287 39.15 10.61 -8.78
CA THR A 287 39.28 9.77 -7.57
C THR A 287 38.26 8.65 -7.53
N ALA A 288 37.02 8.91 -7.97
CA ALA A 288 35.99 7.89 -8.09
C ALA A 288 36.34 6.87 -9.19
N ALA A 289 36.82 7.33 -10.35
CA ALA A 289 37.29 6.45 -11.43
C ALA A 289 38.41 5.52 -10.97
N GLN A 290 39.40 6.06 -10.25
CA GLN A 290 40.49 5.29 -9.68
C GLN A 290 39.99 4.28 -8.66
N THR A 291 39.08 4.69 -7.78
CA THR A 291 38.51 3.82 -6.74
C THR A 291 37.70 2.68 -7.36
N CYS A 292 36.75 2.97 -8.24
CA CYS A 292 35.92 1.97 -8.91
C CYS A 292 36.77 0.98 -9.73
N ARG A 293 37.76 1.49 -10.47
CA ARG A 293 38.73 0.64 -11.20
C ARG A 293 39.50 -0.25 -10.24
N ARG A 294 40.02 0.29 -9.13
CA ARG A 294 40.80 -0.46 -8.13
C ARG A 294 40.00 -1.59 -7.49
N VAL A 295 38.73 -1.36 -7.16
CA VAL A 295 37.90 -2.39 -6.52
C VAL A 295 37.28 -3.38 -7.51
N GLY A 296 37.58 -3.26 -8.81
CA GLY A 296 37.11 -4.18 -9.84
C GLY A 296 35.69 -3.91 -10.34
N LEU A 297 35.17 -2.68 -10.20
CA LEU A 297 33.87 -2.31 -10.77
C LEU A 297 34.01 -1.90 -12.25
N PRO A 298 33.13 -2.37 -13.15
CA PRO A 298 33.00 -1.81 -14.50
C PRO A 298 32.80 -0.28 -14.42
N THR A 299 33.70 0.46 -15.06
CA THR A 299 33.79 1.92 -14.87
C THR A 299 33.79 2.66 -16.20
N TRP A 300 33.01 3.73 -16.29
CA TRP A 300 32.99 4.65 -17.43
C TRP A 300 33.22 6.09 -16.95
N PHE A 301 34.41 6.62 -17.21
CA PHE A 301 34.83 7.93 -16.78
C PHE A 301 34.45 9.01 -17.81
N LEU A 302 33.63 9.95 -17.38
CA LEU A 302 33.30 11.17 -18.11
C LEU A 302 34.41 12.19 -17.85
N GLN A 303 35.26 12.42 -18.84
CA GLN A 303 36.37 13.36 -18.71
C GLN A 303 36.49 14.30 -19.91
N PRO A 304 37.08 15.50 -19.72
CA PRO A 304 37.38 16.39 -20.82
C PRO A 304 38.30 15.72 -21.84
N LEU A 305 38.06 15.99 -23.13
CA LEU A 305 39.01 15.63 -24.16
C LEU A 305 40.28 16.47 -23.98
N THR A 306 41.43 15.82 -23.81
CA THR A 306 42.74 16.49 -23.64
C THR A 306 43.78 15.85 -24.56
N ASN A 307 44.86 16.57 -24.84
CA ASN A 307 45.98 16.04 -25.62
C ASN A 307 46.73 14.90 -24.91
N THR A 308 46.56 14.78 -23.59
CA THR A 308 47.19 13.77 -22.73
C THR A 308 46.35 12.50 -22.58
N LEU A 309 45.10 12.51 -23.03
CA LEU A 309 44.20 11.37 -22.88
C LEU A 309 44.68 10.19 -23.74
N SER A 310 45.03 9.07 -23.12
CA SER A 310 45.35 7.84 -23.84
C SER A 310 44.09 7.10 -24.27
N VAL A 311 43.96 6.79 -25.55
CA VAL A 311 42.85 6.00 -26.11
C VAL A 311 43.40 4.88 -26.98
N TRP A 312 43.07 3.64 -26.61
CA TRP A 312 43.43 2.44 -27.35
C TRP A 312 42.45 2.12 -28.47
N ARG A 313 41.15 2.29 -28.23
CA ARG A 313 40.09 2.01 -29.21
C ARG A 313 38.98 3.04 -29.12
N ILE A 314 38.46 3.46 -30.27
CA ILE A 314 37.21 4.22 -30.36
C ILE A 314 36.10 3.23 -30.69
N VAL A 315 34.98 3.34 -29.98
CA VAL A 315 33.79 2.50 -30.15
C VAL A 315 32.54 3.37 -30.23
N ASP A 316 31.49 2.83 -30.85
CA ASP A 316 30.16 3.42 -30.78
C ASP A 316 29.55 3.17 -29.39
N PHE A 317 28.58 4.01 -29.03
CA PHE A 317 27.79 3.76 -27.83
C PHE A 317 26.97 2.48 -28.00
N LEU A 318 27.03 1.61 -27.00
CA LEU A 318 26.13 0.48 -26.89
C LEU A 318 24.71 1.00 -26.67
N SER A 319 23.81 0.65 -27.59
CA SER A 319 22.39 0.97 -27.50
C SER A 319 21.69 0.15 -26.41
N LEU A 320 20.44 0.53 -26.12
CA LEU A 320 19.59 -0.19 -25.18
C LEU A 320 19.56 -1.71 -25.48
N PRO A 321 19.62 -2.58 -24.46
CA PRO A 321 19.56 -4.03 -24.63
C PRO A 321 18.25 -4.47 -25.30
N THR A 322 18.30 -5.57 -26.06
CA THR A 322 17.13 -6.11 -26.78
C THR A 322 16.03 -6.63 -25.86
N ASP A 323 16.36 -6.95 -24.61
CA ASP A 323 15.42 -7.36 -23.55
C ASP A 323 14.76 -6.17 -22.82
N MET A 324 14.95 -4.94 -23.32
CA MET A 324 14.25 -3.75 -22.86
C MET A 324 13.35 -3.19 -23.96
N SER A 325 12.13 -2.82 -23.59
CA SER A 325 11.16 -2.31 -24.55
C SER A 325 11.49 -0.87 -24.96
N GLY A 326 11.53 -0.63 -26.28
CA GLY A 326 11.53 0.72 -26.85
C GLY A 326 10.14 1.32 -27.02
N ARG A 327 9.07 0.54 -26.77
CA ARG A 327 7.67 0.99 -26.92
C ARG A 327 7.20 1.64 -25.61
N ARG A 328 6.61 2.83 -25.69
CA ARG A 328 6.03 3.53 -24.54
C ARG A 328 4.88 2.74 -23.90
N CYS A 329 4.74 2.84 -22.58
CA CYS A 329 3.60 2.27 -21.85
C CYS A 329 2.30 2.96 -22.27
N GLU A 330 1.21 2.19 -22.31
CA GLU A 330 -0.14 2.70 -22.56
C GLU A 330 -1.07 2.26 -21.41
N PRO A 331 -1.61 3.20 -20.61
CA PRO A 331 -1.36 4.65 -20.65
C PRO A 331 0.05 5.02 -20.15
N PRO A 332 0.61 6.16 -20.60
CA PRO A 332 1.95 6.57 -20.18
C PRO A 332 1.96 6.93 -18.70
N ILE A 333 2.88 6.31 -17.95
CA ILE A 333 3.16 6.67 -16.56
C ILE A 333 4.29 7.69 -16.57
N HIS A 334 3.94 8.95 -16.33
CA HIS A 334 4.88 10.07 -16.26
C HIS A 334 5.27 10.34 -14.81
N HIS A 335 6.57 10.41 -14.56
CA HIS A 335 7.10 10.90 -13.29
C HIS A 335 7.28 12.43 -13.39
N GLU A 336 6.65 13.17 -12.46
CA GLU A 336 6.72 14.62 -12.21
C GLU A 336 6.31 15.56 -13.37
N SER A 337 5.03 15.95 -13.44
CA SER A 337 4.56 17.00 -14.36
C SER A 337 4.76 18.44 -13.85
N GLY A 338 5.57 18.70 -12.82
CA GLY A 338 5.57 20.02 -12.17
C GLY A 338 6.83 20.46 -11.39
N ALA A 339 7.83 19.61 -11.20
CA ALA A 339 9.09 20.03 -10.59
C ALA A 339 9.98 20.69 -11.65
N VAL A 340 10.22 22.00 -11.52
CA VAL A 340 11.13 22.74 -12.39
C VAL A 340 12.54 22.18 -12.18
N ALA A 341 13.05 21.46 -13.17
CA ALA A 341 14.44 21.02 -13.20
C ALA A 341 15.37 22.25 -13.32
N GLY A 342 15.80 22.73 -12.15
CA GLY A 342 16.86 23.71 -11.99
C GLY A 342 17.59 23.38 -10.70
N ILE A 343 18.84 22.92 -10.81
CA ILE A 343 19.82 22.77 -9.73
C ILE A 343 19.61 21.57 -8.77
N THR A 344 18.39 21.06 -8.53
CA THR A 344 18.18 19.92 -7.59
C THR A 344 18.28 18.52 -8.19
N ASN A 345 18.41 18.38 -9.51
CA ASN A 345 18.57 17.10 -10.21
C ASN A 345 20.04 16.74 -10.46
N LEU A 346 20.96 17.13 -9.58
CA LEU A 346 22.34 16.63 -9.64
C LEU A 346 22.34 15.14 -9.27
N THR A 347 22.30 14.30 -10.32
CA THR A 347 22.79 12.92 -10.52
C THR A 347 22.54 11.81 -9.50
N GLY A 348 22.18 12.07 -8.24
CA GLY A 348 21.94 11.03 -7.23
C GLY A 348 20.63 11.13 -6.45
N SER A 349 20.08 12.35 -6.30
CA SER A 349 18.77 12.55 -5.66
C SER A 349 17.64 11.82 -6.39
N TRP A 350 17.75 11.70 -7.72
CA TRP A 350 16.72 11.10 -8.54
C TRP A 350 16.58 9.58 -8.32
N LEU A 351 17.67 8.83 -8.09
CA LEU A 351 17.60 7.37 -7.86
C LEU A 351 16.78 7.05 -6.61
N ARG A 352 17.13 7.71 -5.50
CA ARG A 352 16.41 7.55 -4.22
C ARG A 352 14.97 8.04 -4.31
N THR A 353 14.76 9.20 -4.95
CA THR A 353 13.42 9.78 -5.10
C THR A 353 12.54 8.92 -6.01
N MET A 354 13.10 8.39 -7.10
CA MET A 354 12.37 7.54 -8.04
C MET A 354 12.03 6.20 -7.43
N ALA A 355 12.96 5.50 -6.78
CA ALA A 355 12.66 4.23 -6.14
C ALA A 355 11.46 4.37 -5.20
N LEU A 356 11.49 5.34 -4.28
CA LEU A 356 10.38 5.58 -3.34
C LEU A 356 9.11 6.10 -4.01
N SER A 357 9.21 7.02 -4.99
CA SER A 357 8.04 7.57 -5.68
C SER A 357 7.35 6.53 -6.56
N VAL A 358 8.12 5.63 -7.16
CA VAL A 358 7.61 4.50 -7.93
C VAL A 358 7.01 3.47 -7.00
N SER A 359 7.68 3.11 -5.91
CA SER A 359 7.09 2.25 -4.87
C SER A 359 5.77 2.84 -4.37
N LYS A 360 5.69 4.16 -4.23
CA LYS A 360 4.43 4.84 -3.91
C LYS A 360 3.41 4.63 -5.02
N LEU A 361 3.70 4.96 -6.28
CA LEU A 361 2.71 4.83 -7.36
C LEU A 361 2.25 3.38 -7.59
N VAL A 362 3.18 2.44 -7.49
CA VAL A 362 2.99 1.04 -7.85
C VAL A 362 2.46 0.23 -6.68
N CYS A 363 2.87 0.55 -5.45
CA CYS A 363 2.54 -0.22 -4.25
C CYS A 363 1.63 0.59 -3.26
N ALA A 364 1.25 1.85 -3.57
CA ALA A 364 0.23 2.58 -2.82
C ALA A 364 -1.10 1.83 -2.90
N THR A 365 -1.37 1.18 -1.79
CA THR A 365 -2.63 0.53 -1.51
C THR A 365 -3.05 1.07 -0.17
N HIS A 366 -4.30 1.53 -0.06
CA HIS A 366 -4.83 2.05 1.20
C HIS A 366 -6.12 1.36 1.54
N MET A 367 -6.25 1.03 2.81
CA MET A 367 -7.54 0.65 3.38
C MET A 367 -8.35 1.92 3.66
N PRO A 368 -9.66 1.91 3.36
CA PRO A 368 -10.53 3.03 3.69
C PRO A 368 -10.66 3.15 5.21
N ALA A 369 -10.87 4.38 5.68
CA ALA A 369 -11.13 4.62 7.09
C ALA A 369 -12.47 4.01 7.50
N LEU A 370 -12.53 3.49 8.73
CA LEU A 370 -13.79 3.14 9.38
C LEU A 370 -14.34 4.39 10.08
N GLU A 371 -15.49 4.91 9.63
CA GLU A 371 -16.04 6.16 10.17
C GLU A 371 -16.48 6.01 11.63
N THR A 372 -16.10 6.98 12.48
CA THR A 372 -16.62 7.10 13.85
C THR A 372 -17.96 7.82 13.80
N GLY A 373 -19.03 7.18 14.27
CA GLY A 373 -20.42 7.65 14.18
C GLY A 373 -20.78 8.99 14.84
N ASP A 374 -19.80 9.72 15.40
CA ASP A 374 -19.95 11.03 16.05
C ASP A 374 -19.59 12.22 15.14
N GLY A 375 -19.16 11.97 13.89
CA GLY A 375 -19.01 13.04 12.90
C GLY A 375 -20.38 13.43 12.32
N PRO A 376 -20.71 14.73 12.14
CA PRO A 376 -21.76 15.08 11.19
C PRO A 376 -21.38 14.45 9.86
N ALA A 377 -22.38 13.95 9.10
CA ALA A 377 -22.19 13.46 7.75
C ALA A 377 -21.65 14.58 6.85
N VAL A 378 -20.36 14.86 6.96
CA VAL A 378 -19.60 15.66 6.02
C VAL A 378 -19.35 14.68 4.89
N VAL A 379 -20.30 14.67 3.96
CA VAL A 379 -19.93 14.58 2.55
C VAL A 379 -18.71 15.49 2.41
N SER A 380 -17.53 14.94 2.13
CA SER A 380 -16.37 15.73 1.74
C SER A 380 -16.82 16.65 0.62
N ALA A 381 -17.09 17.90 0.97
CA ALA A 381 -17.50 18.95 0.07
C ALA A 381 -16.25 19.52 -0.59
N GLU A 382 -15.56 18.69 -1.38
CA GLU A 382 -14.61 19.16 -2.38
C GLU A 382 -15.04 18.85 -3.82
N ASP A 383 -16.14 18.13 -4.04
CA ASP A 383 -16.77 18.05 -5.36
C ASP A 383 -18.05 18.88 -5.42
N GLY A 384 -17.87 20.17 -5.78
CA GLY A 384 -18.97 21.03 -6.19
C GLY A 384 -19.50 20.65 -7.60
N PRO A 385 -20.78 20.94 -7.92
CA PRO A 385 -21.33 20.71 -9.26
C PRO A 385 -20.68 21.66 -10.29
N PRO A 386 -20.62 21.29 -11.59
CA PRO A 386 -19.78 21.98 -12.57
C PRO A 386 -20.39 23.32 -12.98
N GLU A 387 -19.84 24.42 -12.49
CA GLU A 387 -20.07 25.74 -13.07
C GLU A 387 -18.99 26.05 -14.11
N ALA A 388 -19.43 26.16 -15.37
CA ALA A 388 -18.64 26.64 -16.47
C ALA A 388 -18.22 28.10 -16.23
N LYS A 389 -16.93 28.33 -15.97
CA LYS A 389 -16.12 29.51 -16.35
C LYS A 389 -14.66 29.33 -15.91
N ARG A 390 -13.71 29.31 -16.85
CA ARG A 390 -12.28 29.63 -16.61
C ARG A 390 -12.21 31.04 -15.95
N PRO A 391 -11.27 31.39 -15.02
CA PRO A 391 -9.81 31.19 -15.20
C PRO A 391 -8.89 31.16 -13.92
N LYS A 392 -7.58 30.96 -14.19
CA LYS A 392 -6.34 31.35 -13.45
C LYS A 392 -5.80 30.44 -12.31
N VAL A 393 -4.46 30.50 -12.21
CA VAL A 393 -3.46 29.55 -11.70
C VAL A 393 -3.04 29.88 -10.25
N PHE A 394 -2.51 28.86 -9.54
CA PHE A 394 -1.91 28.79 -8.19
C PHE A 394 -2.96 28.64 -7.06
N ASP A 395 -2.92 27.63 -6.19
CA ASP A 395 -1.79 27.13 -5.39
C ASP A 395 -1.86 25.61 -5.10
N GLY A 396 -0.77 25.02 -4.62
CA GLY A 396 -0.47 23.59 -4.69
C GLY A 396 -1.12 22.66 -3.65
N GLU A 397 -1.66 21.54 -4.15
CA GLU A 397 -1.83 20.28 -3.41
C GLU A 397 -1.68 19.11 -4.40
N VAL A 398 -0.85 18.12 -4.05
CA VAL A 398 -0.53 16.97 -4.90
C VAL A 398 -1.66 15.94 -4.77
N HIS A 399 -2.71 16.10 -5.57
CA HIS A 399 -3.69 15.04 -5.77
C HIS A 399 -3.06 13.87 -6.52
N ALA A 400 -3.19 12.67 -5.95
CA ALA A 400 -2.87 11.41 -6.62
C ALA A 400 -3.76 11.28 -7.87
N LYS A 401 -3.19 11.54 -9.04
CA LYS A 401 -3.88 11.35 -10.32
C LYS A 401 -3.98 9.85 -10.60
N HIS A 402 -5.06 9.24 -10.12
CA HIS A 402 -5.46 7.92 -10.56
C HIS A 402 -6.11 7.99 -11.95
N LEU A 403 -5.88 6.92 -12.70
CA LEU A 403 -6.20 6.69 -14.11
C LEU A 403 -7.57 7.24 -14.55
N VAL A 404 -7.55 8.14 -15.54
CA VAL A 404 -8.79 8.63 -16.19
C VAL A 404 -9.23 7.61 -17.25
N MET A 405 -10.31 6.88 -16.95
CA MET A 405 -11.04 6.10 -17.94
C MET A 405 -11.85 7.03 -18.86
N ARG A 406 -11.83 6.75 -20.17
CA ARG A 406 -12.49 7.51 -21.23
C ARG A 406 -14.02 7.34 -21.14
N PRO A 407 -14.84 8.41 -21.17
CA PRO A 407 -16.28 8.26 -21.37
C PRO A 407 -16.57 7.85 -22.82
N GLY A 408 -17.42 6.84 -23.00
CA GLY A 408 -17.91 6.38 -24.29
C GLY A 408 -18.70 7.47 -25.03
N ALA A 409 -18.55 7.49 -26.35
CA ALA A 409 -19.19 8.41 -27.28
C ALA A 409 -20.72 8.33 -27.20
N ALA A 410 -21.38 9.48 -27.12
CA ALA A 410 -22.81 9.63 -27.39
C ALA A 410 -23.06 10.92 -28.17
N ALA A 411 -23.96 10.80 -29.15
CA ALA A 411 -24.26 11.76 -30.21
C ALA A 411 -24.93 13.06 -29.73
N GLU A 412 -24.72 14.13 -30.50
CA GLU A 412 -25.42 15.41 -30.37
C GLU A 412 -26.93 15.28 -30.65
N PRO A 413 -27.75 16.15 -30.02
CA PRO A 413 -28.70 16.91 -30.84
C PRO A 413 -28.76 18.42 -30.48
N PRO A 414 -29.27 19.26 -31.40
CA PRO A 414 -29.27 20.71 -31.28
C PRO A 414 -30.57 21.27 -30.66
N GLY A 415 -30.50 22.51 -30.15
CA GLY A 415 -31.67 23.38 -30.00
C GLY A 415 -31.86 23.99 -28.62
N ALA A 416 -31.33 25.21 -28.43
CA ALA A 416 -31.53 26.00 -27.23
C ALA A 416 -32.72 26.97 -27.39
N GLU A 417 -33.70 26.91 -26.48
CA GLU A 417 -34.63 28.02 -26.24
C GLU A 417 -34.74 28.37 -24.75
N LYS A 418 -34.59 29.67 -24.48
CA LYS A 418 -34.61 30.31 -23.16
C LYS A 418 -36.04 30.43 -22.63
N LYS A 419 -36.33 29.96 -21.40
CA LYS A 419 -37.52 30.40 -20.64
C LYS A 419 -37.14 30.89 -19.24
N LYS A 420 -37.50 32.15 -19.00
CA LYS A 420 -37.28 32.94 -17.79
C LYS A 420 -38.20 32.52 -16.64
N ASN A 421 -37.67 32.72 -15.43
CA ASN A 421 -38.28 32.59 -14.10
C ASN A 421 -39.75 33.01 -13.97
N ARG A 422 -40.61 32.06 -13.59
CA ARG A 422 -41.98 32.27 -13.11
C ARG A 422 -42.12 31.73 -11.68
N ARG A 423 -41.43 32.36 -10.71
CA ARG A 423 -41.52 31.97 -9.29
C ARG A 423 -41.32 33.14 -8.30
N GLN A 424 -41.96 34.28 -8.56
CA GLN A 424 -42.03 35.41 -7.62
C GLN A 424 -43.41 36.11 -7.54
N ARG A 425 -44.52 35.42 -7.87
CA ARG A 425 -45.86 36.06 -7.84
C ARG A 425 -46.95 35.24 -7.14
N LYS A 426 -46.64 34.64 -5.98
CA LYS A 426 -47.67 34.00 -5.14
C LYS A 426 -47.35 34.03 -3.64
N ARG A 427 -46.84 35.16 -3.16
CA ARG A 427 -46.65 35.44 -1.72
C ARG A 427 -46.89 36.93 -1.49
N LYS A 428 -48.17 37.32 -1.51
CA LYS A 428 -48.77 38.60 -1.07
C LYS A 428 -50.26 38.56 -1.45
N LEU A 429 -51.05 37.79 -0.70
CA LEU A 429 -52.51 37.91 -0.59
C LEU A 429 -52.99 36.89 0.45
N ALA A 430 -52.74 37.19 1.73
CA ALA A 430 -53.33 36.51 2.89
C ALA A 430 -52.98 37.33 4.13
N GLU A 431 -53.49 38.55 4.20
CA GLU A 431 -53.51 39.41 5.40
C GLU A 431 -54.59 40.47 5.18
N ALA A 432 -55.85 40.05 5.34
CA ALA A 432 -56.99 40.91 5.61
C ALA A 432 -58.21 40.04 5.94
N ASN A 433 -58.94 40.45 6.97
CA ASN A 433 -60.30 40.06 7.34
C ASN A 433 -60.48 38.96 8.38
N THR A 434 -60.16 39.35 9.61
CA THR A 434 -60.93 39.03 10.82
C THR A 434 -62.17 39.94 10.92
N SER A 435 -63.37 39.37 11.05
CA SER A 435 -64.47 39.93 11.84
C SER A 435 -65.61 38.90 11.98
N ASN A 436 -65.99 38.59 13.22
CA ASN A 436 -67.24 37.91 13.60
C ASN A 436 -68.43 38.89 13.50
N PRO A 437 -69.68 38.40 13.40
CA PRO A 437 -70.59 38.48 14.55
C PRO A 437 -71.59 37.27 14.68
N PRO A 438 -72.46 37.24 15.74
CA PRO A 438 -73.03 36.02 16.34
C PRO A 438 -74.55 35.80 16.08
N GLY A 439 -75.07 34.62 16.45
CA GLY A 439 -76.53 34.38 16.65
C GLY A 439 -77.00 32.93 16.50
N GLU A 440 -77.63 32.41 17.55
CA GLU A 440 -78.35 31.11 17.78
C GLU A 440 -79.62 30.88 16.91
N PRO A 441 -80.52 29.88 17.13
CA PRO A 441 -80.46 28.48 17.64
C PRO A 441 -81.24 27.45 16.74
N SER A 442 -81.36 26.18 17.21
CA SER A 442 -82.40 25.15 16.86
C SER A 442 -82.08 24.26 15.64
N THR A 443 -82.41 22.96 15.50
CA THR A 443 -83.30 22.00 16.19
C THR A 443 -83.08 20.60 15.56
N SER A 444 -83.36 19.52 16.32
CA SER A 444 -83.82 18.16 15.91
C SER A 444 -82.99 17.36 14.88
N GLY A 445 -82.72 16.06 14.98
CA GLY A 445 -83.14 14.88 15.76
C GLY A 445 -82.42 13.68 15.08
N GLY A 446 -82.40 12.42 15.50
CA GLY A 446 -82.90 11.63 16.61
C GLY A 446 -82.57 10.17 16.27
N GLN A 447 -81.88 9.45 17.19
CA GLN A 447 -81.89 8.00 17.47
C GLN A 447 -81.56 6.92 16.38
N PRO A 448 -81.28 5.64 16.76
CA PRO A 448 -80.84 5.06 18.04
C PRO A 448 -79.63 4.08 17.93
N PRO A 449 -79.07 3.59 19.06
CA PRO A 449 -77.89 2.69 19.10
C PRO A 449 -78.27 1.20 19.25
N PRO A 450 -77.31 0.27 18.99
CA PRO A 450 -77.36 -1.07 19.58
C PRO A 450 -76.16 -1.32 20.55
N PRO A 451 -76.25 -2.37 21.39
CA PRO A 451 -75.82 -2.32 22.78
C PRO A 451 -74.40 -2.81 23.04
N SER A 452 -73.85 -2.28 24.13
CA SER A 452 -72.65 -2.74 24.81
C SER A 452 -72.76 -4.21 25.23
N ALA A 453 -71.76 -5.00 24.87
CA ALA A 453 -71.51 -6.32 25.43
C ALA A 453 -70.02 -6.50 25.73
N GLY A 454 -69.73 -6.89 26.97
CA GLY A 454 -68.55 -7.68 27.33
C GLY A 454 -67.24 -6.93 27.47
N GLY A 455 -66.96 -6.47 28.69
CA GLY A 455 -65.58 -6.25 29.12
C GLY A 455 -64.84 -7.59 29.12
N ALA A 456 -63.95 -7.76 28.15
CA ALA A 456 -62.85 -8.70 28.22
C ALA A 456 -61.61 -7.87 28.54
N GLU A 457 -61.02 -8.13 29.70
CA GLU A 457 -59.66 -7.70 30.04
C GLU A 457 -58.73 -8.18 28.92
N GLN A 458 -58.34 -7.25 28.05
CA GLN A 458 -57.21 -7.46 27.16
C GLN A 458 -55.96 -7.45 28.03
N GLU A 459 -55.50 -8.64 28.38
CA GLU A 459 -54.12 -8.87 28.76
C GLU A 459 -53.22 -8.17 27.74
N HIS A 460 -52.52 -7.14 28.20
CA HIS A 460 -51.42 -6.55 27.45
C HIS A 460 -50.44 -7.67 27.08
N PRO A 461 -50.11 -7.89 25.80
CA PRO A 461 -49.05 -8.82 25.45
C PRO A 461 -47.76 -8.35 26.12
N PRO A 462 -46.94 -9.27 26.66
CA PRO A 462 -45.72 -8.91 27.37
C PRO A 462 -44.83 -8.09 26.45
N ALA A 463 -44.15 -7.11 27.06
CA ALA A 463 -43.20 -6.21 26.42
C ALA A 463 -42.40 -6.93 25.32
N SER A 464 -42.55 -6.44 24.08
CA SER A 464 -41.81 -6.89 22.90
C SER A 464 -40.36 -7.19 23.30
N ALA A 465 -39.99 -8.47 23.30
CA ALA A 465 -38.65 -8.94 23.62
C ALA A 465 -37.67 -8.08 22.82
N ALA A 466 -36.84 -7.31 23.54
CA ALA A 466 -35.97 -6.33 22.91
C ALA A 466 -35.10 -7.04 21.87
N ILE A 467 -35.32 -6.72 20.59
CA ILE A 467 -34.62 -7.35 19.47
C ILE A 467 -33.11 -7.20 19.70
N VAL A 468 -32.46 -8.32 20.00
CA VAL A 468 -31.01 -8.40 20.21
C VAL A 468 -30.34 -7.96 18.90
N GLN A 469 -29.59 -6.87 18.93
CA GLN A 469 -28.84 -6.40 17.77
C GLN A 469 -27.49 -7.14 17.71
N PRO A 470 -27.22 -7.98 16.69
CA PRO A 470 -26.03 -8.84 16.66
C PRO A 470 -24.69 -8.08 16.70
N ALA A 471 -24.67 -6.83 16.23
CA ALA A 471 -23.48 -5.97 16.29
C ALA A 471 -23.16 -5.42 17.69
N LYS A 472 -24.08 -5.56 18.66
CA LYS A 472 -24.00 -4.96 19.99
C LYS A 472 -24.00 -5.98 21.11
N THR A 473 -24.44 -7.20 20.84
CA THR A 473 -24.53 -8.27 21.83
C THR A 473 -23.83 -9.50 21.28
N PHE A 474 -22.85 -9.98 22.03
CA PHE A 474 -22.18 -11.23 21.73
C PHE A 474 -23.16 -12.40 21.88
N VAL A 475 -23.31 -13.18 20.82
CA VAL A 475 -24.12 -14.41 20.79
C VAL A 475 -23.23 -15.51 20.22
N PRO A 476 -22.99 -16.61 20.97
CA PRO A 476 -22.23 -17.74 20.47
C PRO A 476 -22.84 -18.31 19.19
N SER A 477 -21.99 -18.62 18.21
CA SER A 477 -22.40 -19.28 16.98
C SER A 477 -22.54 -20.78 17.18
N PRO A 478 -23.54 -21.43 16.58
CA PRO A 478 -23.61 -22.89 16.56
C PRO A 478 -22.46 -23.51 15.72
N PHE A 479 -21.94 -22.79 14.71
CA PHE A 479 -21.03 -23.37 13.70
C PHE A 479 -19.55 -23.34 14.08
N TYR A 480 -19.15 -22.54 15.07
CA TYR A 480 -17.74 -22.36 15.43
C TYR A 480 -17.57 -21.96 16.88
N LEU A 481 -16.36 -22.18 17.41
CA LEU A 481 -15.95 -21.71 18.72
C LEU A 481 -15.11 -20.45 18.58
N VAL A 482 -15.46 -19.42 19.35
CA VAL A 482 -14.62 -18.23 19.50
C VAL A 482 -13.57 -18.53 20.59
N PRO A 483 -12.29 -18.18 20.41
CA PRO A 483 -11.27 -18.42 21.44
C PRO A 483 -11.69 -17.86 22.80
N LYS A 484 -11.34 -18.57 23.88
CA LYS A 484 -11.84 -18.29 25.23
C LYS A 484 -11.66 -16.82 25.65
N GLN A 485 -10.47 -16.27 25.44
CA GLN A 485 -10.12 -14.89 25.79
C GLN A 485 -10.99 -13.88 25.04
N TRP A 486 -11.27 -14.14 23.76
CA TRP A 486 -12.18 -13.33 22.95
C TRP A 486 -13.62 -13.44 23.42
N ALA A 487 -14.11 -14.65 23.69
CA ALA A 487 -15.47 -14.87 24.16
C ALA A 487 -15.72 -14.20 25.52
N GLU A 488 -14.74 -14.23 26.43
CA GLU A 488 -14.81 -13.53 27.73
C GLU A 488 -14.87 -12.01 27.55
N ALA A 489 -13.94 -11.42 26.80
CA ALA A 489 -13.90 -9.98 26.55
C ALA A 489 -15.14 -9.45 25.82
N LEU A 490 -15.63 -10.17 24.80
CA LEU A 490 -16.85 -9.81 24.06
C LEU A 490 -18.10 -9.90 24.94
N ARG A 491 -18.17 -10.89 25.84
CA ARG A 491 -19.28 -11.03 26.80
C ARG A 491 -19.27 -9.90 27.83
N GLU A 492 -18.10 -9.54 28.36
CA GLU A 492 -17.95 -8.42 29.30
C GLU A 492 -18.33 -7.08 28.66
N ALA A 493 -17.97 -6.85 27.39
CA ALA A 493 -18.33 -5.64 26.66
C ALA A 493 -19.79 -5.60 26.17
N SER A 494 -20.54 -6.68 26.31
CA SER A 494 -21.93 -6.80 25.84
C SER A 494 -22.96 -6.52 26.94
N PRO A 495 -24.10 -5.86 26.66
CA PRO A 495 -24.45 -5.21 25.40
C PRO A 495 -23.80 -3.82 25.26
N VAL A 496 -23.33 -3.50 24.05
CA VAL A 496 -22.80 -2.17 23.72
C VAL A 496 -23.96 -1.16 23.60
N PRO A 497 -23.84 0.05 24.20
CA PRO A 497 -24.86 1.08 24.08
C PRO A 497 -25.25 1.41 22.64
N ARG A 498 -26.53 1.73 22.41
CA ARG A 498 -27.03 2.10 21.08
C ARG A 498 -26.43 3.43 20.63
N ALA A 499 -25.83 3.43 19.43
CA ALA A 499 -25.37 4.62 18.74
C ALA A 499 -26.37 5.03 17.64
N ALA A 500 -26.37 6.32 17.27
CA ALA A 500 -27.22 6.83 16.19
C ALA A 500 -26.79 6.35 14.80
N ALA A 501 -25.48 6.11 14.61
CA ALA A 501 -24.91 5.64 13.35
C ALA A 501 -25.06 4.11 13.17
N SER A 502 -25.28 3.71 11.92
CA SER A 502 -25.25 2.30 11.51
C SER A 502 -23.85 1.73 11.63
N SER A 503 -23.75 0.47 12.06
CA SER A 503 -22.47 -0.25 12.09
C SER A 503 -21.98 -0.57 10.68
N LEU A 504 -20.70 -0.27 10.44
CA LEU A 504 -19.99 -0.49 9.17
C LEU A 504 -19.04 -1.69 9.25
N TYR A 505 -18.92 -2.42 8.14
CA TYR A 505 -18.08 -3.62 8.01
C TYR A 505 -17.36 -3.63 6.65
N PHE A 506 -16.09 -4.06 6.66
CA PHE A 506 -15.25 -4.16 5.46
C PHE A 506 -15.64 -5.35 4.58
N TYR A 507 -16.12 -6.42 5.19
CA TYR A 507 -16.58 -7.65 4.55
C TYR A 507 -17.94 -8.07 5.16
N PRO A 508 -18.77 -8.95 4.55
CA PRO A 508 -20.04 -9.36 5.14
C PRO A 508 -19.91 -9.67 6.63
N PRO A 509 -20.77 -9.12 7.50
CA PRO A 509 -20.74 -9.44 8.92
C PRO A 509 -20.98 -10.94 9.12
N PRO A 510 -20.17 -11.65 9.93
CA PRO A 510 -20.31 -13.09 10.09
C PRO A 510 -21.70 -13.52 10.59
N PHE A 511 -22.32 -12.64 11.38
CA PHE A 511 -23.65 -12.89 11.92
C PHE A 511 -24.77 -12.97 10.85
N LEU A 512 -24.51 -12.59 9.60
CA LEU A 512 -25.44 -12.80 8.48
C LEU A 512 -25.30 -14.21 7.87
N LEU A 513 -24.24 -14.93 8.23
CA LEU A 513 -23.83 -16.21 7.63
C LEU A 513 -23.87 -17.37 8.65
N ASP A 514 -23.98 -17.07 9.95
CA ASP A 514 -24.01 -18.04 11.06
C ASP A 514 -25.44 -18.33 11.58
N THR A 515 -26.47 -18.01 10.77
CA THR A 515 -27.89 -18.25 11.09
C THR A 515 -28.38 -19.60 10.58
N VAL A 516 -29.30 -20.25 11.28
CA VAL A 516 -29.89 -21.53 10.86
C VAL A 516 -31.08 -21.28 9.92
N SER A 517 -31.27 -22.16 8.94
CA SER A 517 -32.46 -22.12 8.07
C SER A 517 -33.52 -23.03 8.66
N SER A 518 -34.80 -22.65 8.63
CA SER A 518 -35.88 -23.54 9.04
C SER A 518 -35.97 -24.81 8.16
N GLN A 519 -35.41 -24.76 6.96
CA GLN A 519 -35.40 -25.86 6.00
C GLN A 519 -34.30 -26.90 6.28
N LEU A 520 -33.27 -26.53 7.04
CA LEU A 520 -32.12 -27.38 7.35
C LEU A 520 -31.82 -27.26 8.84
N PRO A 521 -32.39 -28.17 9.68
CA PRO A 521 -32.09 -28.18 11.09
C PRO A 521 -30.59 -28.38 11.32
N LEU A 522 -30.11 -27.86 12.45
CA LEU A 522 -28.73 -28.00 12.88
C LEU A 522 -28.30 -29.48 12.88
N PRO A 523 -27.15 -29.83 12.29
CA PRO A 523 -26.56 -31.14 12.44
C PRO A 523 -26.42 -31.54 13.92
N ALA A 524 -26.41 -32.84 14.22
CA ALA A 524 -26.30 -33.31 15.60
C ALA A 524 -24.92 -32.99 16.24
N ASP A 525 -23.89 -32.72 15.42
CA ASP A 525 -22.49 -32.50 15.81
C ASP A 525 -22.13 -31.02 16.06
N VAL A 526 -23.13 -30.17 16.22
CA VAL A 526 -22.96 -28.72 16.30
C VAL A 526 -22.23 -28.30 17.58
N MET A 527 -21.21 -27.44 17.43
CA MET A 527 -20.29 -27.04 18.50
C MET A 527 -20.98 -26.36 19.70
N ASN A 528 -22.08 -25.65 19.47
CA ASN A 528 -22.86 -24.99 20.53
C ASN A 528 -24.36 -25.26 20.38
N HIS A 529 -24.98 -25.89 21.38
CA HIS A 529 -26.44 -26.11 21.45
C HIS A 529 -27.24 -24.88 21.94
N GLY A 530 -26.65 -23.68 21.89
CA GLY A 530 -27.31 -22.44 22.28
C GLY A 530 -28.43 -22.03 21.32
N PRO A 531 -29.25 -21.02 21.69
CA PRO A 531 -30.29 -20.50 20.81
C PRO A 531 -29.66 -19.92 19.53
N ALA A 532 -29.83 -20.63 18.42
CA ALA A 532 -29.38 -20.18 17.11
C ALA A 532 -30.37 -19.18 16.49
N ARG A 533 -29.84 -18.21 15.76
CA ARG A 533 -30.66 -17.23 15.03
C ARG A 533 -31.18 -17.87 13.75
N ASN A 534 -32.48 -17.77 13.47
CA ASN A 534 -33.07 -18.30 12.25
C ASN A 534 -33.12 -17.23 11.14
N ASP A 535 -32.65 -17.58 9.95
CA ASP A 535 -32.81 -16.80 8.71
C ASP A 535 -32.82 -17.73 7.49
N ASP A 536 -33.99 -17.91 6.87
CA ASP A 536 -34.17 -18.78 5.69
C ASP A 536 -33.41 -18.27 4.46
N LYS A 537 -32.86 -17.05 4.49
CA LYS A 537 -32.08 -16.47 3.39
C LYS A 537 -30.61 -16.87 3.42
N VAL A 538 -30.14 -17.52 4.49
CA VAL A 538 -28.72 -17.79 4.72
C VAL A 538 -28.07 -18.59 3.59
N LEU A 539 -28.76 -19.58 3.02
CA LEU A 539 -28.24 -20.39 1.92
C LEU A 539 -27.96 -19.54 0.68
N ARG A 540 -28.90 -18.64 0.35
CA ARG A 540 -28.73 -17.66 -0.73
C ARG A 540 -27.59 -16.70 -0.43
N TYR A 541 -27.46 -16.24 0.81
CA TYR A 541 -26.36 -15.37 1.22
C TYR A 541 -25.00 -16.04 1.05
N ILE A 542 -24.85 -17.30 1.48
CA ILE A 542 -23.62 -18.06 1.30
C ILE A 542 -23.33 -18.27 -0.18
N HIS A 543 -24.29 -18.80 -0.95
CA HIS A 543 -24.12 -19.05 -2.39
C HIS A 543 -23.76 -17.78 -3.16
N ASN A 544 -24.48 -16.68 -2.92
CA ASN A 544 -24.21 -15.42 -3.59
C ASN A 544 -22.88 -14.79 -3.13
N LEU A 545 -22.48 -14.98 -1.88
CA LEU A 545 -21.17 -14.54 -1.40
C LEU A 545 -20.07 -15.22 -2.20
N LEU A 546 -20.15 -16.53 -2.48
CA LEU A 546 -19.18 -17.20 -3.35
C LEU A 546 -19.07 -16.53 -4.72
N ARG A 547 -20.21 -16.15 -5.33
CA ARG A 547 -20.26 -15.47 -6.64
C ARG A 547 -19.59 -14.10 -6.62
N ILE A 548 -19.83 -13.31 -5.57
CA ILE A 548 -19.34 -11.92 -5.48
C ILE A 548 -18.02 -11.79 -4.70
N ARG A 549 -17.50 -12.89 -4.15
CA ARG A 549 -16.36 -12.96 -3.22
C ARG A 549 -15.14 -12.24 -3.76
N ARG A 550 -14.79 -12.50 -5.02
CA ARG A 550 -13.58 -11.97 -5.66
C ARG A 550 -13.66 -10.45 -5.80
N PHE A 551 -14.78 -9.94 -6.30
CA PHE A 551 -15.07 -8.51 -6.33
C PHE A 551 -15.01 -7.86 -4.94
N CYS A 552 -15.64 -8.50 -3.93
CA CYS A 552 -15.63 -7.99 -2.57
C CYS A 552 -14.23 -7.89 -1.95
N ARG A 553 -13.29 -8.76 -2.34
CA ARG A 553 -11.89 -8.67 -1.92
C ARG A 553 -11.13 -7.57 -2.67
N THR A 554 -11.32 -7.47 -3.99
CA THR A 554 -10.67 -6.45 -4.82
C THR A 554 -11.08 -5.04 -4.43
N ARG A 555 -12.39 -4.80 -4.21
CA ARG A 555 -12.92 -3.46 -3.90
C ARG A 555 -12.30 -2.83 -2.64
N LEU A 556 -11.81 -3.62 -1.68
CA LEU A 556 -11.23 -3.10 -0.43
C LEU A 556 -10.09 -2.11 -0.66
N PHE A 557 -9.39 -2.24 -1.79
CA PHE A 557 -8.17 -1.50 -2.07
C PHE A 557 -8.24 -0.60 -3.29
N ASP A 558 -9.38 -0.62 -3.99
CA ASP A 558 -9.58 0.19 -5.18
C ASP A 558 -10.62 1.29 -4.91
N PRO A 559 -10.19 2.56 -4.79
CA PRO A 559 -11.10 3.70 -4.64
C PRO A 559 -12.13 3.80 -5.77
N MET A 560 -11.78 3.37 -6.98
CA MET A 560 -12.67 3.39 -8.15
C MET A 560 -13.84 2.39 -8.00
N MET A 561 -13.69 1.38 -7.13
CA MET A 561 -14.72 0.40 -6.81
C MET A 561 -15.48 0.72 -5.53
N SER A 562 -15.44 1.97 -5.06
CA SER A 562 -16.04 2.40 -3.80
C SER A 562 -15.56 1.57 -2.60
N SER A 563 -14.28 1.67 -2.24
CA SER A 563 -13.68 0.84 -1.19
C SER A 563 -14.35 0.93 0.19
N HIS A 564 -15.15 1.97 0.45
CA HIS A 564 -15.83 2.24 1.72
C HIS A 564 -16.50 1.03 2.36
N PRO A 565 -16.35 0.85 3.69
CA PRO A 565 -17.11 -0.15 4.45
C PRO A 565 -18.62 -0.03 4.21
N LEU A 566 -19.33 -1.16 4.21
CA LEU A 566 -20.77 -1.21 3.96
C LEU A 566 -21.54 -1.36 5.27
N THR A 567 -22.76 -0.83 5.32
CA THR A 567 -23.66 -1.06 6.46
C THR A 567 -24.22 -2.49 6.44
N ILE A 568 -24.83 -2.92 7.54
CA ILE A 568 -25.52 -4.22 7.60
C ILE A 568 -26.63 -4.34 6.53
N MET A 569 -27.33 -3.24 6.23
CA MET A 569 -28.38 -3.24 5.21
C MET A 569 -27.81 -3.34 3.80
N ASP A 570 -26.70 -2.67 3.54
CA ASP A 570 -25.99 -2.75 2.27
C ASP A 570 -25.46 -4.16 2.01
N TRP A 571 -24.88 -4.80 3.05
CA TRP A 571 -24.44 -6.20 2.95
C TRP A 571 -25.61 -7.15 2.70
N ARG A 572 -26.77 -6.95 3.34
CA ARG A 572 -27.97 -7.74 3.02
C ARG A 572 -28.43 -7.56 1.58
N ALA A 573 -28.33 -6.35 1.03
CA ALA A 573 -28.65 -6.08 -0.37
C ALA A 573 -27.67 -6.78 -1.32
N ALA A 574 -26.37 -6.64 -1.04
CA ALA A 574 -25.29 -7.29 -1.79
C ALA A 574 -25.43 -8.82 -1.79
N LEU A 575 -25.62 -9.42 -0.61
CA LEU A 575 -25.78 -10.86 -0.44
C LEU A 575 -27.11 -11.39 -1.00
N TRP A 576 -28.18 -10.59 -1.01
CA TRP A 576 -29.40 -10.96 -1.70
C TRP A 576 -29.18 -11.03 -3.22
N GLY A 577 -28.35 -10.15 -3.79
CA GLY A 577 -27.89 -10.25 -5.16
C GLY A 577 -28.91 -9.83 -6.23
N ASP A 578 -29.96 -9.11 -5.87
CA ASP A 578 -30.88 -8.53 -6.84
C ASP A 578 -30.36 -7.16 -7.27
N PHE A 579 -29.55 -7.16 -8.32
CA PHE A 579 -28.85 -5.97 -8.80
C PHE A 579 -29.63 -5.22 -9.89
N GLY A 580 -30.78 -5.75 -10.32
CA GLY A 580 -31.67 -5.07 -11.26
C GLY A 580 -32.29 -3.82 -10.64
N GLY A 581 -32.17 -2.67 -11.32
CA GLY A 581 -32.75 -1.41 -10.84
C GLY A 581 -34.26 -1.51 -10.62
N LYS A 582 -34.70 -1.40 -9.36
CA LYS A 582 -36.14 -1.38 -9.03
C LYS A 582 -36.66 0.05 -9.06
N SER A 583 -37.48 0.38 -10.06
CA SER A 583 -38.33 1.57 -10.03
C SER A 583 -39.67 1.21 -9.39
N LYS A 584 -39.73 1.14 -8.05
CA LYS A 584 -41.02 1.07 -7.36
C LYS A 584 -41.53 2.49 -7.10
N GLU A 585 -42.70 2.81 -7.64
CA GLU A 585 -43.42 4.01 -7.25
C GLU A 585 -43.81 3.89 -5.77
N ALA A 586 -43.42 4.88 -4.96
CA ALA A 586 -43.70 4.88 -3.54
C ALA A 586 -45.19 5.15 -3.30
N SER A 587 -45.99 4.11 -3.06
CA SER A 587 -47.39 4.26 -2.65
C SER A 587 -47.46 4.43 -1.12
N GLY A 588 -47.60 5.68 -0.67
CA GLY A 588 -47.79 5.99 0.75
C GLY A 588 -48.30 7.41 0.95
N SER A 589 -49.29 7.60 1.82
CA SER A 589 -49.92 8.92 2.06
C SER A 589 -49.09 9.86 2.95
N ASN A 590 -48.12 9.36 3.71
CA ASN A 590 -47.31 10.17 4.63
C ASN A 590 -45.96 10.62 4.01
N PRO A 591 -45.70 11.95 3.89
CA PRO A 591 -44.48 12.47 3.28
C PRO A 591 -43.17 12.08 3.99
N ALA A 592 -43.19 11.87 5.31
CA ALA A 592 -42.00 11.42 6.05
C ALA A 592 -41.66 9.95 5.72
N ASN A 593 -42.68 9.10 5.63
CA ASN A 593 -42.51 7.71 5.20
C ASN A 593 -42.04 7.63 3.74
N LEU A 594 -42.59 8.47 2.85
CA LEU A 594 -42.12 8.56 1.47
C LEU A 594 -40.63 8.91 1.38
N ARG A 595 -40.16 9.91 2.15
CA ARG A 595 -38.73 10.28 2.20
C ARG A 595 -37.85 9.15 2.71
N ARG A 596 -38.28 8.45 3.77
CA ARG A 596 -37.53 7.31 4.35
C ARG A 596 -37.47 6.13 3.39
N THR A 597 -38.58 5.80 2.74
CA THR A 597 -38.65 4.74 1.73
C THR A 597 -37.81 5.09 0.51
N LYS A 598 -37.89 6.34 0.04
CA LYS A 598 -37.05 6.82 -1.06
C LYS A 598 -35.57 6.73 -0.71
N ARG A 599 -35.15 7.20 0.46
CA ARG A 599 -33.75 7.10 0.90
C ARG A 599 -33.26 5.65 0.93
N ARG A 600 -34.04 4.73 1.50
CA ARG A 600 -33.70 3.29 1.50
C ARG A 600 -33.61 2.71 0.09
N GLN A 601 -34.50 3.15 -0.81
CA GLN A 601 -34.47 2.73 -2.20
C GLN A 601 -33.24 3.29 -2.93
N ASP A 602 -32.86 4.54 -2.65
CA ASP A 602 -31.68 5.18 -3.23
C ASP A 602 -30.39 4.51 -2.73
N GLU A 603 -30.31 4.18 -1.44
CA GLU A 603 -29.22 3.39 -0.82
C GLU A 603 -29.14 1.99 -1.45
N TRP A 604 -30.27 1.27 -1.54
CA TRP A 604 -30.34 -0.03 -2.22
C TRP A 604 -29.88 0.07 -3.68
N ASN A 605 -30.38 1.06 -4.43
CA ASN A 605 -30.01 1.29 -5.82
C ASN A 605 -28.52 1.64 -5.97
N ALA A 606 -27.89 2.26 -4.96
CA ALA A 606 -26.44 2.50 -4.98
C ALA A 606 -25.66 1.19 -4.90
N ILE A 607 -26.07 0.25 -4.04
CA ILE A 607 -25.49 -1.09 -3.98
C ILE A 607 -25.75 -1.87 -5.28
N CYS A 608 -26.97 -1.83 -5.83
CA CYS A 608 -27.24 -2.45 -7.13
C CYS A 608 -26.32 -1.91 -8.22
N ARG A 609 -26.16 -0.58 -8.32
CA ARG A 609 -25.26 0.05 -9.30
C ARG A 609 -23.80 -0.36 -9.10
N LEU A 610 -23.35 -0.51 -7.85
CA LEU A 610 -22.00 -0.96 -7.54
C LEU A 610 -21.73 -2.35 -8.13
N PHE A 611 -22.62 -3.32 -7.90
CA PHE A 611 -22.40 -4.69 -8.39
C PHE A 611 -22.76 -4.84 -9.88
N GLU A 612 -23.80 -4.19 -10.38
CA GLU A 612 -24.22 -4.31 -11.79
C GLU A 612 -23.36 -3.49 -12.75
N ARG A 613 -23.02 -2.24 -12.42
CA ARG A 613 -22.34 -1.33 -13.37
C ARG A 613 -20.84 -1.27 -13.20
N VAL A 614 -20.36 -1.33 -11.96
CA VAL A 614 -18.91 -1.32 -11.70
C VAL A 614 -18.36 -2.73 -11.84
N ALA A 615 -18.97 -3.69 -11.14
CA ALA A 615 -18.51 -5.09 -11.18
C ALA A 615 -19.08 -5.91 -12.34
N LEU A 616 -20.00 -5.37 -13.16
CA LEU A 616 -20.67 -6.11 -14.25
C LEU A 616 -21.21 -7.49 -13.82
N LEU A 617 -21.53 -7.66 -12.54
CA LEU A 617 -21.97 -8.93 -11.97
C LEU A 617 -23.46 -9.10 -12.26
N PRO A 618 -23.88 -10.24 -12.84
CA PRO A 618 -25.29 -10.50 -13.08
C PRO A 618 -26.03 -10.71 -11.77
N SER A 619 -27.30 -10.28 -11.74
CA SER A 619 -28.22 -10.59 -10.64
C SER A 619 -28.22 -12.08 -10.31
N TYR A 620 -28.44 -12.38 -9.03
CA TYR A 620 -28.48 -13.72 -8.48
C TYR A 620 -29.42 -14.63 -9.23
N ARG A 621 -28.91 -15.81 -9.56
CA ARG A 621 -29.68 -16.96 -10.02
C ARG A 621 -29.15 -18.20 -9.29
N ASP A 622 -30.07 -19.08 -8.94
CA ASP A 622 -29.80 -20.32 -8.21
C ASP A 622 -29.18 -21.42 -9.10
N ASP A 623 -29.44 -21.36 -10.40
CA ASP A 623 -28.92 -22.29 -11.41
C ASP A 623 -27.44 -22.09 -11.77
N LEU A 624 -26.89 -20.91 -11.48
CA LEU A 624 -25.49 -20.59 -11.74
C LEU A 624 -24.58 -21.22 -10.67
N ALA A 625 -23.58 -21.97 -11.10
CA ALA A 625 -22.55 -22.49 -10.20
C ALA A 625 -21.51 -21.42 -9.85
N ALA A 626 -21.16 -21.31 -8.57
CA ALA A 626 -20.13 -20.42 -8.05
C ALA A 626 -18.82 -21.18 -7.81
N PRO A 627 -17.68 -20.77 -8.41
CA PRO A 627 -16.41 -21.44 -8.18
C PRO A 627 -15.84 -21.13 -6.79
N PHE A 628 -15.39 -22.16 -6.07
CA PHE A 628 -14.76 -22.02 -4.77
C PHE A 628 -13.81 -23.19 -4.49
N ARG A 629 -12.56 -22.88 -4.13
CA ARG A 629 -11.50 -23.86 -3.75
C ARG A 629 -11.38 -25.06 -4.71
N GLY A 630 -11.47 -24.82 -6.02
CA GLY A 630 -11.37 -25.88 -7.04
C GLY A 630 -12.68 -26.62 -7.35
N GLY A 631 -13.73 -26.40 -6.56
CA GLY A 631 -15.10 -26.87 -6.84
C GLY A 631 -15.98 -25.79 -7.46
N ALA A 632 -17.17 -26.17 -7.90
CA ALA A 632 -18.23 -25.27 -8.35
C ALA A 632 -19.55 -25.68 -7.69
N PHE A 633 -20.21 -24.73 -7.01
CA PHE A 633 -21.36 -24.98 -6.15
C PHE A 633 -22.57 -24.23 -6.65
N LYS A 634 -23.68 -24.92 -6.89
CA LYS A 634 -25.01 -24.31 -7.09
C LYS A 634 -25.66 -23.99 -5.75
N ALA A 635 -26.81 -23.32 -5.79
CA ALA A 635 -27.56 -22.97 -4.58
C ALA A 635 -27.97 -24.19 -3.75
N GLU A 636 -28.31 -25.31 -4.40
CA GLU A 636 -28.70 -26.57 -3.75
C GLU A 636 -27.51 -27.26 -3.07
N ASP A 637 -26.31 -27.18 -3.65
CA ASP A 637 -25.10 -27.80 -3.10
C ASP A 637 -24.67 -27.14 -1.78
N VAL A 638 -24.90 -25.82 -1.65
CA VAL A 638 -24.54 -25.04 -0.46
C VAL A 638 -25.32 -25.49 0.79
N ALA A 639 -26.49 -26.11 0.63
CA ALA A 639 -27.28 -26.64 1.73
C ALA A 639 -26.56 -27.78 2.48
N THR A 640 -25.81 -28.60 1.75
CA THR A 640 -25.13 -29.80 2.27
C THR A 640 -23.63 -29.60 2.44
N ALA A 641 -23.04 -28.60 1.77
CA ALA A 641 -21.62 -28.25 1.87
C ALA A 641 -21.29 -27.44 3.15
N GLN A 642 -21.27 -28.13 4.30
CA GLN A 642 -20.94 -27.53 5.60
C GLN A 642 -19.52 -26.94 5.62
N ASP A 643 -18.57 -27.57 4.94
CA ASP A 643 -17.20 -27.09 4.77
C ASP A 643 -17.16 -25.72 4.10
N VAL A 644 -17.90 -25.54 2.99
CA VAL A 644 -17.99 -24.25 2.28
C VAL A 644 -18.50 -23.16 3.20
N ARG A 645 -19.54 -23.46 3.98
CA ARG A 645 -20.09 -22.53 4.96
C ARG A 645 -19.06 -22.13 6.01
N LEU A 646 -18.37 -23.11 6.62
CA LEU A 646 -17.35 -22.84 7.64
C LEU A 646 -16.22 -21.98 7.07
N TRP A 647 -15.80 -22.23 5.83
CA TRP A 647 -14.77 -21.46 5.14
C TRP A 647 -15.16 -20.01 4.87
N VAL A 648 -16.39 -19.79 4.40
CA VAL A 648 -16.89 -18.44 4.13
C VAL A 648 -17.12 -17.67 5.43
N LEU A 649 -17.55 -18.35 6.50
CA LEU A 649 -17.63 -17.78 7.85
C LEU A 649 -16.25 -17.37 8.37
N TRP A 650 -15.29 -18.28 8.31
CA TRP A 650 -13.91 -18.00 8.71
C TRP A 650 -13.33 -16.81 7.95
N GLU A 651 -13.46 -16.78 6.63
CA GLU A 651 -12.98 -15.65 5.83
C GLU A 651 -13.66 -14.33 6.24
N SER A 652 -14.96 -14.38 6.54
CA SER A 652 -15.71 -13.22 6.99
C SER A 652 -15.25 -12.69 8.34
N HIS A 653 -14.89 -13.58 9.26
CA HIS A 653 -14.23 -13.21 10.50
C HIS A 653 -12.84 -12.63 10.26
N GLU A 654 -12.02 -13.34 9.48
CA GLU A 654 -10.62 -13.03 9.28
C GLU A 654 -10.41 -11.69 8.58
N ILE A 655 -11.11 -11.45 7.46
CA ILE A 655 -10.98 -10.19 6.72
C ILE A 655 -11.48 -9.03 7.58
N ASN A 656 -12.62 -9.16 8.27
CA ASN A 656 -13.13 -8.07 9.11
C ASN A 656 -12.17 -7.78 10.27
N PHE A 657 -11.70 -8.81 10.99
CA PHE A 657 -10.75 -8.64 12.10
C PHE A 657 -9.48 -7.92 11.64
N ARG A 658 -8.84 -8.39 10.56
CA ARG A 658 -7.59 -7.79 10.05
C ARG A 658 -7.79 -6.36 9.57
N CYS A 659 -8.90 -6.08 8.88
CA CYS A 659 -9.24 -4.72 8.44
C CYS A 659 -9.56 -3.80 9.62
N GLU A 660 -10.30 -4.28 10.61
CA GLU A 660 -10.67 -3.55 11.82
C GLU A 660 -9.45 -3.19 12.66
N LEU A 661 -8.51 -4.13 12.84
CA LEU A 661 -7.27 -3.87 13.55
C LEU A 661 -6.41 -2.83 12.82
N MET A 662 -6.26 -2.96 11.50
CA MET A 662 -5.52 -2.01 10.68
C MET A 662 -6.14 -0.60 10.72
N ALA A 663 -7.47 -0.51 10.64
CA ALA A 663 -8.20 0.76 10.70
C ALA A 663 -8.09 1.41 12.08
N LEU A 664 -8.22 0.63 13.16
CA LEU A 664 -8.09 1.12 14.53
C LEU A 664 -6.66 1.61 14.80
N ASP A 665 -5.66 0.84 14.41
CA ASP A 665 -4.26 1.23 14.57
C ASP A 665 -3.93 2.52 13.82
N THR A 666 -4.39 2.63 12.58
CA THR A 666 -4.24 3.83 11.77
C THR A 666 -4.89 5.03 12.48
N LEU A 667 -6.11 4.89 12.98
CA LEU A 667 -6.80 5.97 13.67
C LEU A 667 -6.06 6.44 14.94
N LEU A 668 -5.51 5.50 15.72
CA LEU A 668 -4.89 5.80 17.02
C LEU A 668 -3.44 6.31 16.91
N VAL A 669 -2.69 5.88 15.88
CA VAL A 669 -1.24 6.09 15.83
C VAL A 669 -0.80 6.95 14.64
N HIS A 670 -1.55 6.97 13.54
CA HIS A 670 -1.16 7.70 12.34
C HIS A 670 -1.11 9.20 12.60
N ARG A 671 -0.09 9.86 12.02
CA ARG A 671 0.09 11.30 12.14
C ARG A 671 0.12 11.95 10.76
N LYS A 672 -0.36 13.18 10.63
CA LYS A 672 -0.53 13.86 9.33
C LYS A 672 0.79 14.08 8.59
N GLU A 673 1.90 14.07 9.31
CA GLU A 673 3.25 14.37 8.86
C GLU A 673 3.98 13.09 8.39
N TRP A 674 3.34 11.93 8.53
CA TRP A 674 3.93 10.66 8.15
C TRP A 674 4.06 10.55 6.63
N LYS A 675 5.30 10.42 6.17
CA LYS A 675 5.60 9.92 4.84
C LYS A 675 5.11 8.47 4.66
N ASP A 676 4.91 8.08 3.41
CA ASP A 676 4.43 6.73 3.03
C ASP A 676 5.24 5.60 3.67
N ILE A 677 6.57 5.75 3.76
CA ILE A 677 7.45 4.74 4.37
C ILE A 677 7.13 4.48 5.86
N HIS A 678 6.73 5.51 6.62
CA HIS A 678 6.34 5.33 8.02
C HIS A 678 5.03 4.57 8.13
N ARG A 679 4.07 4.88 7.24
CA ARG A 679 2.81 4.15 7.15
C ARG A 679 3.07 2.69 6.78
N TRP A 680 3.88 2.42 5.76
CA TRP A 680 4.25 1.07 5.35
C TRP A 680 4.95 0.26 6.45
N THR A 681 5.85 0.89 7.18
CA THR A 681 6.49 0.28 8.35
C THR A 681 5.45 -0.09 9.41
N ARG A 682 4.46 0.78 9.62
CA ARG A 682 3.37 0.52 10.57
C ARG A 682 2.44 -0.58 10.09
N GLU A 683 2.01 -0.56 8.83
CA GLU A 683 1.21 -1.62 8.20
C GLU A 683 1.91 -2.98 8.31
N SER A 684 3.23 -3.03 8.12
CA SER A 684 4.04 -4.24 8.27
C SER A 684 4.06 -4.76 9.71
N ALA A 685 4.13 -3.85 10.70
CA ALA A 685 4.03 -4.21 12.11
C ALA A 685 2.62 -4.71 12.47
N VAL A 686 1.56 -4.14 11.90
CA VAL A 686 0.18 -4.62 12.10
C VAL A 686 0.02 -6.00 11.48
N SER A 687 0.51 -6.23 10.26
CA SER A 687 0.37 -7.53 9.60
C SER A 687 1.10 -8.66 10.30
N ALA A 688 2.13 -8.34 11.09
CA ALA A 688 2.85 -9.30 11.91
C ALA A 688 1.95 -10.03 12.93
N VAL A 689 0.78 -9.45 13.25
CA VAL A 689 -0.25 -10.04 14.12
C VAL A 689 -0.82 -11.34 13.53
N TRP A 690 -0.84 -11.50 12.21
CA TRP A 690 -1.43 -12.69 11.56
C TRP A 690 -0.51 -13.38 10.57
N GLY A 691 0.76 -12.99 10.50
CA GLY A 691 1.73 -13.60 9.59
C GLY A 691 3.08 -12.93 9.61
N LYS A 692 3.87 -13.19 8.56
CA LYS A 692 5.14 -12.47 8.37
C LYS A 692 4.85 -10.98 8.14
N PRO A 693 5.70 -10.06 8.63
CA PRO A 693 5.56 -8.63 8.36
C PRO A 693 5.47 -8.36 6.85
N ALA A 694 4.43 -7.65 6.41
CA ALA A 694 4.05 -7.54 5.02
C ALA A 694 3.38 -6.18 4.74
N SER A 695 2.33 -6.12 3.94
CA SER A 695 1.61 -4.89 3.56
C SER A 695 0.18 -4.85 4.11
N VAL A 696 -0.50 -3.73 3.86
CA VAL A 696 -1.95 -3.62 4.08
C VAL A 696 -2.76 -4.68 3.33
N VAL A 697 -2.26 -5.22 2.20
CA VAL A 697 -2.95 -6.25 1.40
C VAL A 697 -3.03 -7.58 2.16
N SER A 698 -2.17 -7.79 3.16
CA SER A 698 -2.18 -8.99 4.00
C SER A 698 -3.46 -9.17 4.82
N VAL A 699 -4.35 -8.16 4.91
CA VAL A 699 -5.71 -8.35 5.47
C VAL A 699 -6.53 -9.34 4.65
N LEU A 700 -6.15 -9.58 3.39
CA LEU A 700 -6.68 -10.68 2.60
C LEU A 700 -5.93 -11.98 2.93
N PRO A 701 -6.61 -13.00 3.49
CA PRO A 701 -5.99 -14.30 3.70
C PRO A 701 -5.62 -14.96 2.36
N ALA A 702 -4.58 -15.79 2.35
CA ALA A 702 -4.19 -16.54 1.16
C ALA A 702 -5.34 -17.48 0.72
N VAL A 703 -5.46 -17.71 -0.59
CA VAL A 703 -6.54 -18.56 -1.16
C VAL A 703 -6.23 -20.04 -0.95
N GLU A 704 -4.95 -20.40 -0.95
CA GLU A 704 -4.41 -21.74 -0.68
C GLU A 704 -3.61 -21.64 0.62
N LEU A 705 -4.20 -22.02 1.75
CA LEU A 705 -3.52 -22.02 3.05
C LEU A 705 -2.91 -23.40 3.26
N SER A 706 -1.58 -23.49 3.20
CA SER A 706 -0.84 -24.70 3.54
C SER A 706 -0.66 -24.78 5.06
N GLY A 707 -1.62 -25.38 5.78
CA GLY A 707 -1.46 -25.89 7.16
C GLY A 707 -1.08 -24.91 8.29
N GLU A 708 -0.68 -23.68 8.02
CA GLU A 708 -0.21 -22.69 9.00
C GLU A 708 -1.34 -21.74 9.47
N SER A 709 -2.59 -22.16 9.25
CA SER A 709 -3.87 -21.46 9.46
C SER A 709 -4.23 -21.04 10.87
N ASP A 710 -3.88 -21.85 11.87
CA ASP A 710 -4.46 -21.79 13.21
C ASP A 710 -3.79 -20.74 14.09
N ARG A 711 -3.71 -19.51 13.59
CA ARG A 711 -3.12 -18.38 14.30
C ARG A 711 -4.22 -17.77 15.15
N TRP A 712 -3.98 -17.56 16.45
CA TRP A 712 -4.91 -16.98 17.45
C TRP A 712 -5.81 -17.96 18.23
N VAL A 713 -5.70 -19.27 17.98
CA VAL A 713 -6.83 -20.16 18.30
C VAL A 713 -6.46 -21.45 19.02
N SER A 714 -5.23 -21.61 19.49
CA SER A 714 -4.98 -22.76 20.35
C SER A 714 -5.57 -22.55 21.74
N GLY A 715 -6.83 -22.97 21.93
CA GLY A 715 -7.33 -23.41 23.23
C GLY A 715 -6.67 -24.72 23.70
N ASP A 716 -5.89 -25.35 22.82
CA ASP A 716 -5.02 -26.48 23.12
C ASP A 716 -3.75 -25.97 23.85
N PRO A 717 -3.52 -26.39 25.10
CA PRO A 717 -2.32 -26.04 25.88
C PRO A 717 -1.01 -26.44 25.20
N GLU A 718 -1.03 -27.28 24.17
CA GLU A 718 0.21 -27.73 23.53
C GLU A 718 0.68 -26.81 22.39
N ARG A 719 -0.16 -25.91 21.84
CA ARG A 719 0.23 -25.04 20.71
C ARG A 719 0.45 -23.56 21.06
N TRP A 720 0.42 -23.15 22.33
CA TRP A 720 0.67 -21.75 22.70
C TRP A 720 2.04 -21.24 22.22
N THR A 721 3.03 -22.13 22.08
CA THR A 721 4.37 -21.78 21.57
C THR A 721 4.34 -21.32 20.12
N CYS A 722 3.42 -21.86 19.31
CA CYS A 722 3.23 -21.46 17.91
C CYS A 722 2.50 -20.12 17.81
N ASP A 723 1.57 -19.85 18.74
CA ASP A 723 0.79 -18.61 18.77
C ASP A 723 1.55 -17.43 19.43
N ARG A 724 2.60 -17.73 20.21
CA ARG A 724 3.33 -16.75 21.03
C ARG A 724 3.82 -15.54 20.24
N ASP A 725 4.37 -15.76 19.05
CA ASP A 725 4.94 -14.67 18.24
C ASP A 725 3.86 -13.72 17.71
N PHE A 726 2.65 -14.22 17.43
CA PHE A 726 1.51 -13.39 17.02
C PHE A 726 0.97 -12.55 18.18
N ILE A 727 0.84 -13.14 19.37
CA ILE A 727 0.46 -12.37 20.57
C ILE A 727 1.54 -11.33 20.90
N ARG A 728 2.82 -11.66 20.75
CA ARG A 728 3.92 -10.71 20.91
C ARG A 728 3.83 -9.56 19.92
N ALA A 729 3.58 -9.83 18.64
CA ALA A 729 3.36 -8.80 17.63
C ALA A 729 2.16 -7.91 17.99
N PHE A 730 1.07 -8.49 18.50
CA PHE A 730 -0.13 -7.75 18.90
C PHE A 730 0.07 -6.87 20.13
N VAL A 731 0.75 -7.38 21.16
CA VAL A 731 1.16 -6.60 22.33
C VAL A 731 2.07 -5.45 21.89
N LYS A 732 3.11 -5.74 21.09
CA LYS A 732 4.05 -4.74 20.58
C LYS A 732 3.36 -3.66 19.74
N LEU A 733 2.34 -4.02 18.98
CA LEU A 733 1.51 -3.08 18.24
C LEU A 733 0.81 -2.09 19.20
N MET A 734 0.15 -2.63 20.22
CA MET A 734 -0.70 -1.87 21.15
C MET A 734 0.08 -1.06 22.19
N ILE A 735 1.38 -1.32 22.42
CA ILE A 735 2.25 -0.46 23.26
C ILE A 735 2.20 1.01 22.81
N ARG A 736 2.01 1.24 21.51
CA ARG A 736 1.95 2.60 20.94
C ARG A 736 0.55 3.22 20.98
N TRP A 737 -0.47 2.48 21.42
CA TRP A 737 -1.82 3.00 21.53
C TRP A 737 -1.98 3.84 22.81
N PRO A 738 -2.89 4.81 22.83
CA PRO A 738 -3.24 5.53 24.05
C PRO A 738 -3.75 4.56 25.13
N ASP A 739 -3.37 4.82 26.38
CA ASP A 739 -3.77 4.03 27.55
C ASP A 739 -3.27 2.57 27.55
N ALA A 740 -2.18 2.28 26.83
CA ALA A 740 -1.60 0.93 26.78
C ALA A 740 -1.28 0.39 28.18
N PRO A 741 -1.73 -0.83 28.54
CA PRO A 741 -1.43 -1.48 29.81
C PRO A 741 0.08 -1.56 30.10
N PRO A 742 0.53 -1.28 31.34
CA PRO A 742 1.95 -1.32 31.70
C PRO A 742 2.57 -2.72 31.56
N GLU A 743 1.75 -3.78 31.62
CA GLU A 743 2.14 -5.16 31.36
C GLU A 743 2.76 -5.33 29.96
N PHE A 744 2.30 -4.56 28.96
CA PHE A 744 2.82 -4.65 27.59
C PHE A 744 4.26 -4.15 27.50
N VAL A 745 4.58 -3.02 28.17
CA VAL A 745 5.93 -2.45 28.20
C VAL A 745 6.90 -3.39 28.92
N LYS A 746 6.45 -4.00 30.03
CA LYS A 746 7.24 -5.00 30.76
C LYS A 746 7.52 -6.24 29.88
N ALA A 747 6.52 -6.69 29.13
CA ALA A 747 6.64 -7.86 28.27
C ALA A 747 7.55 -7.64 27.05
N ASP A 748 7.59 -6.43 26.48
CA ASP A 748 8.49 -6.09 25.36
C ASP A 748 9.95 -5.89 25.84
N ALA A 749 10.15 -5.44 27.08
CA ALA A 749 11.47 -5.33 27.69
C ALA A 749 12.07 -6.67 28.16
N ALA A 750 11.26 -7.72 28.27
CA ALA A 750 11.72 -9.03 28.72
C ALA A 750 12.59 -9.70 27.64
N ALA A 751 13.85 -10.01 27.99
CA ALA A 751 14.78 -10.67 27.07
C ALA A 751 14.47 -12.18 26.89
N HIS A 752 13.75 -12.79 27.84
CA HIS A 752 13.42 -14.20 27.83
C HIS A 752 12.16 -14.49 27.00
N PRO A 753 12.07 -15.69 26.37
CA PRO A 753 10.81 -16.14 25.78
C PRO A 753 9.73 -16.25 26.87
N TRP A 754 8.51 -15.84 26.53
CA TRP A 754 7.39 -15.95 27.48
C TRP A 754 7.11 -17.41 27.80
N ASP A 755 6.80 -17.69 29.07
CA ASP A 755 6.23 -18.97 29.49
C ASP A 755 4.72 -19.04 29.20
N GLU A 756 4.11 -20.20 29.46
CA GLU A 756 2.68 -20.43 29.21
C GLU A 756 1.77 -19.50 30.05
N ALA A 757 2.16 -19.23 31.30
CA ALA A 757 1.37 -18.40 32.21
C ALA A 757 1.44 -16.91 31.82
N GLU A 758 2.61 -16.44 31.42
CA GLU A 758 2.84 -15.12 30.83
C GLU A 758 2.06 -14.97 29.53
N TYR A 759 2.14 -15.96 28.63
CA TYR A 759 1.37 -15.99 27.39
C TYR A 759 -0.15 -15.89 27.65
N ALA A 760 -0.68 -16.74 28.53
CA ALA A 760 -2.11 -16.75 28.85
C ALA A 760 -2.57 -15.42 29.46
N THR A 761 -1.75 -14.83 30.34
CA THR A 761 -2.02 -13.54 30.97
C THR A 761 -2.00 -12.41 29.94
N LEU A 762 -0.94 -12.32 29.13
CA LEU A 762 -0.78 -11.26 28.12
C LEU A 762 -1.82 -11.38 27.02
N SER A 763 -2.16 -12.59 26.57
CA SER A 763 -3.23 -12.84 25.59
C SER A 763 -4.57 -12.31 26.09
N ARG A 764 -4.94 -12.63 27.34
CA ARG A 764 -6.19 -12.13 27.96
C ARG A 764 -6.19 -10.60 28.07
N VAL A 765 -5.13 -9.99 28.58
CA VAL A 765 -5.02 -8.52 28.73
C VAL A 765 -5.03 -7.82 27.36
N ALA A 766 -4.34 -8.37 26.37
CA ALA A 766 -4.29 -7.86 25.00
C ALA A 766 -5.67 -7.85 24.34
N VAL A 767 -6.40 -8.98 24.40
CA VAL A 767 -7.73 -9.08 23.81
C VAL A 767 -8.73 -8.19 24.53
N ASP A 768 -8.71 -8.14 25.86
CA ASP A 768 -9.59 -7.25 26.64
C ASP A 768 -9.36 -5.77 26.29
N PHE A 769 -8.09 -5.35 26.27
CA PHE A 769 -7.71 -3.98 25.90
C PHE A 769 -8.12 -3.63 24.47
N TYR A 770 -7.92 -4.54 23.51
CA TYR A 770 -8.37 -4.36 22.13
C TYR A 770 -9.89 -4.19 22.04
N VAL A 771 -10.66 -5.12 22.63
CA VAL A 771 -12.13 -5.09 22.57
C VAL A 771 -12.67 -3.81 23.20
N LYS A 772 -12.19 -3.44 24.39
CA LYS A 772 -12.59 -2.19 25.09
C LYS A 772 -12.24 -0.96 24.27
N THR A 773 -11.05 -0.91 23.69
CA THR A 773 -10.62 0.21 22.82
C THR A 773 -11.48 0.29 21.56
N PHE A 774 -11.74 -0.84 20.89
CA PHE A 774 -12.58 -0.89 19.69
C PHE A 774 -14.01 -0.43 19.99
N VAL A 775 -14.62 -0.93 21.07
CA VAL A 775 -15.97 -0.54 21.50
C VAL A 775 -16.04 0.95 21.85
N ARG A 776 -15.01 1.49 22.52
CA ARG A 776 -14.91 2.92 22.85
C ARG A 776 -14.95 3.78 21.58
N ILE A 777 -14.23 3.38 20.53
CA ILE A 777 -14.07 4.14 19.29
C ILE A 777 -15.24 3.94 18.33
N TYR A 778 -15.60 2.70 17.99
CA TYR A 778 -16.57 2.38 16.94
C TYR A 778 -17.98 2.08 17.45
N ARG A 779 -18.16 2.08 18.78
CA ARG A 779 -19.46 1.88 19.45
C ARG A 779 -20.15 0.58 19.05
N ARG A 780 -19.43 -0.46 18.63
CA ARG A 780 -19.93 -1.80 18.33
C ARG A 780 -18.91 -2.85 18.77
N LEU A 781 -19.31 -4.11 18.85
CA LEU A 781 -18.36 -5.20 19.09
C LEU A 781 -17.45 -5.39 17.86
N PRO A 782 -16.14 -5.65 18.06
CA PRO A 782 -15.27 -6.07 16.97
C PRO A 782 -15.64 -7.48 16.50
N VAL A 783 -15.23 -7.82 15.28
CA VAL A 783 -15.30 -9.19 14.78
C VAL A 783 -14.08 -9.96 15.28
N PRO A 784 -14.24 -11.05 16.06
CA PRO A 784 -13.11 -11.83 16.54
C PRO A 784 -12.54 -12.73 15.42
N PRO A 785 -11.24 -13.06 15.41
CA PRO A 785 -10.74 -14.18 14.63
C PRO A 785 -11.30 -15.50 15.18
N ILE A 786 -11.45 -16.50 14.30
CA ILE A 786 -11.95 -17.85 14.64
C ILE A 786 -11.05 -18.91 14.01
N PRO A 787 -11.06 -20.18 14.46
CA PRO A 787 -10.17 -21.20 13.93
C PRO A 787 -10.42 -21.43 12.44
N GLN A 788 -9.34 -21.71 11.70
CA GLN A 788 -9.47 -22.09 10.30
C GLN A 788 -10.19 -23.45 10.24
N PRO A 789 -11.17 -23.65 9.34
CA PRO A 789 -11.73 -24.96 9.13
C PRO A 789 -10.65 -25.91 8.60
N MET A 790 -10.62 -27.14 9.12
CA MET A 790 -9.72 -28.21 8.68
C MET A 790 -10.05 -28.71 7.28
#